data_AF-A0A973BXM7-F1
#
_entry.id   AF-A0A973BXM7-F1
#
_cell.length_a   1.000
_cell.length_b   1.000
_cell.length_c   1.000
_cell.angle_alpha   90.00
_cell.angle_beta   90.00
_cell.angle_gamma   90.00
#
_symmetry.space_group_name_H-M   'P 1'
#
loop_
_entity.id
_entity.type
_entity.pdbx_description
1 polymer ?
#
loop_
_entity_poly.entity_id
_entity_poly.type
_entity_poly.pdbx_seq_one_letter_code
_entity_poly.pdbx_strand_id
1 'polypeptide(L)'
;MAQPTSTLDLQPEGVRFLSSANGLPSNYIRDIEIGPQGFLWLSTAKGLARYDGVDLDNINSLNIDAVNHAGSGTLLTIGNSLWTTTDHRLWRLQKNGGWTSTLFPKHDTTAFKVNTFTKGQDGLLFIGTSESLLTFNPQTQHFKEKALKYNGQPVTNIHFIEFHGGWFWLSSGSGGIYVWDGYSDNVFSVTKSNPISDTINASEVKAITWFESAFWLATNSGLRLLNNELRSVQPPQPINELKAVVTDIERHDNQLFIATEQGLYSYSNKQLAQLTQSPATGKIEFSNNGDLFLATSSNGLVKIPNSYAPGILKHYTVPNHLPDSIKSHLPESLKRTGSYTQTSDHQYWIQSDLGMVNYDFIKKEIITIAESPVSIENVADIEAYSDDIFLLTKTHQLYKYNTVESKWQRLDYGLNLNDSFWLTRLGETLWLHSENNAYAINPFSEISERKKINPALPLKNASLAIDIKPSGSAAEAWFSLPFSRVGNTLTYRYKLDKNQTAWSYIQHSELPLQLNQPFPGTYQLTVQASLDGENWYAQNEASYSITHPFWTTPYAIFGYSIVALLALGITVVLYRFKLKQLTNLATSLNGQAKALQFSRSQYWQWNLSTGELLRQYIWPDCPAFPVDGRRLKSPESTSSNIHPGDVNRLQEAIDNHVNGQTEYYECSYRINNSGAWLWVLDQGRIEKQNGVDVMHGTLCDVSSLVSSQDRIDMLAASITNISDGICIFDRFFKKVEVNKAFERILGSPREQALGKSFHLDLYSEEFTNQIKRTVIKEGTWHGELTDIKADGSEFLMELTLDAVHDDEGALSFIVASFSDITERQRTESELRRLSNTDTLTGLPNRSYFQVSHSNLVRKKVSHTLLLFDLDDFKKVNDSLGHELGDDLLCLVAERLMDISRRQDTLYRLGGDEFGLLIEDSTDLHLIGDLAHKINRTIAEPYSVNNQDIVIGSSIGIVLFPHDGITSQELLQKADMAMYHAKQRGGNCYQFFSQSMNENAVQRLKLENQLRAALKNNGVEVYYQPKIEVHTGHIAGIESLARIKSDDGSQISPADFIPLAEETGLIIELGEQVLRQSCQDMRVFMQYPGAPKTIAINLSARQFMQSGLALQIESILRQESLPPRHVEFEITEGMVMSDPERAIIMMENLSDMGVKLALDDFGTGYSSLAYLKRFPMDSLKIDKAFIDDITTSSKDRSMVASIIGMAHNLGLKVIAEGVESEAQLEQLKSLECEYIQGFYYAKPMPADSFIEFIKQHTADVVDV
;
A
#
# COMPACT_ATOMS: atom_id res chain seq x y z
N MET A 1 -51.32 40.33 39.53
CA MET A 1 -50.25 40.31 40.55
C MET A 1 -49.34 39.12 40.22
N ALA A 2 -48.02 39.34 40.22
CA ALA A 2 -46.85 38.40 40.26
C ALA A 2 -46.88 36.98 39.58
N GLN A 3 -45.76 36.66 38.89
CA GLN A 3 -45.28 35.32 38.47
C GLN A 3 -44.61 34.56 39.68
N PRO A 4 -43.80 33.44 39.59
CA PRO A 4 -43.40 32.53 38.47
C PRO A 4 -43.20 30.97 38.75
N THR A 5 -42.98 30.17 37.67
CA THR A 5 -41.97 29.04 37.42
C THR A 5 -42.01 27.57 38.00
N SER A 6 -40.99 26.72 37.67
CA SER A 6 -41.03 25.28 37.25
C SER A 6 -39.91 24.30 37.78
N THR A 7 -39.98 22.98 37.41
CA THR A 7 -38.87 21.94 37.25
C THR A 7 -38.19 21.33 38.53
N LEU A 8 -37.47 20.16 38.59
CA LEU A 8 -36.93 19.13 37.63
C LEU A 8 -36.66 17.71 38.34
N ASP A 9 -36.06 16.72 37.64
CA ASP A 9 -35.68 15.31 38.03
C ASP A 9 -34.29 15.12 38.72
N LEU A 10 -33.99 13.92 39.28
CA LEU A 10 -32.63 13.48 39.70
C LEU A 10 -32.35 11.95 39.54
N GLN A 11 -31.20 11.60 38.93
CA GLN A 11 -30.57 10.26 38.91
C GLN A 11 -29.22 10.26 39.68
N PRO A 12 -28.71 9.10 40.15
CA PRO A 12 -27.28 8.94 40.45
C PRO A 12 -26.53 8.59 39.16
N GLU A 13 -26.26 9.61 38.36
CA GLU A 13 -25.40 9.48 37.17
C GLU A 13 -23.97 9.13 37.60
N GLY A 14 -23.32 8.16 36.92
CA GLY A 14 -21.86 8.17 36.87
C GLY A 14 -21.41 9.49 36.26
N VAL A 15 -20.38 10.13 36.81
CA VAL A 15 -20.05 11.55 36.55
C VAL A 15 -19.70 11.82 35.09
N ARG A 16 -20.73 12.01 34.25
CA ARG A 16 -20.64 12.37 32.82
C ARG A 16 -20.17 13.81 32.60
N PHE A 17 -20.08 14.60 33.66
CA PHE A 17 -19.51 15.93 33.63
C PHE A 17 -18.88 16.33 34.95
N LEU A 18 -17.65 16.84 34.91
CA LEU A 18 -17.02 17.46 36.08
C LEU A 18 -17.44 18.93 36.14
N SER A 19 -17.96 19.34 37.29
CA SER A 19 -18.46 20.69 37.56
C SER A 19 -18.40 21.01 39.05
N SER A 20 -18.65 22.26 39.43
CA SER A 20 -18.69 22.71 40.83
C SER A 20 -19.83 22.09 41.64
N ALA A 21 -20.86 21.54 40.98
CA ALA A 21 -21.88 20.73 41.66
C ALA A 21 -21.32 19.37 42.12
N ASN A 22 -20.29 18.87 41.43
CA ASN A 22 -19.67 17.56 41.65
C ASN A 22 -18.31 17.66 42.37
N GLY A 23 -18.01 18.81 43.02
CA GLY A 23 -16.81 19.02 43.85
C GLY A 23 -15.69 19.88 43.27
N LEU A 24 -15.78 20.29 41.99
CA LEU A 24 -14.74 21.08 41.33
C LEU A 24 -14.63 22.50 41.94
N PRO A 25 -13.43 23.04 42.24
CA PRO A 25 -13.30 24.34 42.91
C PRO A 25 -13.91 25.51 42.11
N SER A 26 -13.88 25.43 40.78
CA SER A 26 -14.59 26.31 39.87
C SER A 26 -14.84 25.61 38.55
N ASN A 27 -15.97 25.91 37.89
CA ASN A 27 -16.22 25.52 36.49
C ASN A 27 -15.20 26.14 35.53
N TYR A 28 -14.53 27.24 35.92
CA TYR A 28 -13.52 27.89 35.08
C TYR A 28 -12.17 27.20 35.22
N ILE A 29 -11.98 26.17 34.39
CA ILE A 29 -10.72 25.45 34.21
C ILE A 29 -9.76 26.34 33.41
N ARG A 30 -8.50 26.37 33.85
CA ARG A 30 -7.41 27.13 33.23
C ARG A 30 -6.35 26.23 32.60
N ASP A 31 -6.11 25.07 33.19
CA ASP A 31 -5.18 24.08 32.65
C ASP A 31 -5.45 22.67 33.21
N ILE A 32 -4.96 21.65 32.51
CA ILE A 32 -5.16 20.23 32.81
C ILE A 32 -3.85 19.47 32.57
N GLU A 33 -3.45 18.62 33.51
CA GLU A 33 -2.21 17.84 33.40
C GLU A 33 -2.35 16.45 34.02
N ILE A 34 -1.65 15.45 33.46
CA ILE A 34 -1.51 14.14 34.10
C ILE A 34 -0.43 14.25 35.18
N GLY A 35 -0.83 14.12 36.44
CA GLY A 35 0.06 14.25 37.58
C GLY A 35 0.90 12.99 37.87
N PRO A 36 1.81 13.09 38.85
CA PRO A 36 2.50 11.93 39.41
C PRO A 36 1.51 10.82 39.80
N GLN A 37 1.88 9.57 39.51
CA GLN A 37 1.05 8.37 39.71
C GLN A 37 -0.16 8.24 38.74
N GLY A 38 -0.26 9.08 37.70
CA GLY A 38 -1.24 8.92 36.62
C GLY A 38 -2.64 9.45 36.93
N PHE A 39 -2.80 10.23 38.00
CA PHE A 39 -4.04 10.93 38.30
C PHE A 39 -4.22 12.16 37.41
N LEU A 40 -5.46 12.55 37.15
CA LEU A 40 -5.79 13.78 36.42
C LEU A 40 -5.80 14.98 37.37
N TRP A 41 -5.17 16.09 36.97
CA TRP A 41 -5.13 17.34 37.75
C TRP A 41 -5.76 18.48 36.98
N LEU A 42 -6.62 19.23 37.67
CA LEU A 42 -7.48 20.26 37.09
C LEU A 42 -7.18 21.58 37.79
N SER A 43 -6.51 22.49 37.09
CA SER A 43 -6.23 23.86 37.53
C SER A 43 -7.45 24.74 37.26
N THR A 44 -7.94 25.43 38.29
CA THR A 44 -9.12 26.30 38.16
C THR A 44 -8.86 27.67 38.76
N ALA A 45 -9.68 28.66 38.38
CA ALA A 45 -9.60 30.01 38.93
C ALA A 45 -9.76 30.10 40.47
N LYS A 46 -10.20 29.03 41.15
CA LYS A 46 -10.42 28.98 42.61
C LYS A 46 -9.61 27.88 43.33
N GLY A 47 -8.66 27.25 42.66
CA GLY A 47 -7.81 26.21 43.25
C GLY A 47 -7.67 24.96 42.38
N LEU A 48 -7.01 23.95 42.94
CA LEU A 48 -6.55 22.75 42.25
C LEU A 48 -7.36 21.52 42.69
N ALA A 49 -7.82 20.72 41.73
CA ALA A 49 -8.49 19.45 41.98
C ALA A 49 -7.73 18.27 41.39
N ARG A 50 -7.90 17.10 41.99
CA ARG A 50 -7.36 15.81 41.54
C ARG A 50 -8.52 14.85 41.28
N TYR A 51 -8.53 14.22 40.12
CA TYR A 51 -9.50 13.20 39.75
C TYR A 51 -8.78 11.88 39.50
N ASP A 52 -9.29 10.78 40.05
CA ASP A 52 -8.68 9.45 39.94
C ASP A 52 -9.46 8.45 39.07
N GLY A 53 -10.52 8.93 38.39
CA GLY A 53 -11.43 8.10 37.60
C GLY A 53 -12.69 7.68 38.34
N VAL A 54 -12.76 7.87 39.66
CA VAL A 54 -13.96 7.61 40.47
C VAL A 54 -14.32 8.84 41.30
N ASP A 55 -13.37 9.34 42.10
CA ASP A 55 -13.59 10.43 43.05
C ASP A 55 -12.85 11.71 42.62
N LEU A 56 -13.45 12.86 42.92
CA LEU A 56 -12.87 14.19 42.70
C LEU A 56 -12.41 14.79 44.03
N ASP A 57 -11.13 14.59 44.33
CA ASP A 57 -10.46 15.18 45.50
C ASP A 57 -10.15 16.65 45.26
N ASN A 58 -10.89 17.53 45.95
CA ASN A 58 -10.52 18.93 46.06
C ASN A 58 -9.40 19.09 47.09
N ILE A 59 -8.25 19.61 46.66
CA ILE A 59 -7.02 19.72 47.47
C ILE A 59 -7.13 20.80 48.54
N ASN A 60 -8.19 21.63 48.50
CA ASN A 60 -8.63 22.48 49.61
C ASN A 60 -8.74 21.71 50.95
N SER A 61 -8.96 20.39 50.92
CA SER A 61 -9.05 19.52 52.12
C SER A 61 -7.71 19.15 52.78
N LEU A 62 -6.57 19.37 52.11
CA LEU A 62 -5.25 18.86 52.53
C LEU A 62 -4.44 19.81 53.44
N ASN A 63 -5.05 20.88 53.95
CA ASN A 63 -4.44 21.83 54.89
C ASN A 63 -3.18 22.54 54.34
N ILE A 64 -3.12 22.76 53.01
CA ILE A 64 -2.04 23.46 52.31
C ILE A 64 -2.42 24.94 52.10
N ASP A 65 -2.47 25.72 53.19
CA ASP A 65 -3.04 27.07 53.24
C ASP A 65 -2.58 28.05 52.15
N ALA A 66 -1.35 27.89 51.64
CA ALA A 66 -0.75 28.80 50.67
C ALA A 66 -1.16 28.55 49.20
N VAL A 67 -1.68 27.38 48.85
CA VAL A 67 -2.22 27.08 47.50
C VAL A 67 -3.72 27.39 47.44
N ASN A 68 -4.41 27.36 48.60
CA ASN A 68 -5.87 27.44 48.74
C ASN A 68 -6.53 28.78 48.31
N HIS A 69 -5.76 29.85 48.10
CA HIS A 69 -6.30 31.21 47.89
C HIS A 69 -5.89 31.88 46.57
N ALA A 70 -4.94 31.27 45.85
CA ALA A 70 -4.26 31.88 44.72
C ALA A 70 -4.61 31.08 43.46
N GLY A 71 -5.41 31.66 42.57
CA GLY A 71 -6.03 30.92 41.46
C GLY A 71 -4.96 30.29 40.57
N SER A 72 -4.97 28.97 40.43
CA SER A 72 -3.89 28.26 39.76
C SER A 72 -3.84 28.58 38.26
N GLY A 73 -2.65 28.60 37.67
CA GLY A 73 -2.39 28.81 36.25
C GLY A 73 -1.95 27.52 35.58
N THR A 74 -0.90 27.60 34.76
CA THR A 74 -0.29 26.45 34.06
C THR A 74 0.08 25.31 35.02
N LEU A 75 -0.07 24.07 34.57
CA LEU A 75 0.35 22.82 35.21
C LEU A 75 1.44 22.13 34.39
N LEU A 76 2.35 21.41 35.06
CA LEU A 76 3.37 20.61 34.37
C LEU A 76 3.95 19.52 35.29
N THR A 77 3.97 18.27 34.84
CA THR A 77 4.53 17.14 35.59
C THR A 77 5.99 16.90 35.24
N ILE A 78 6.84 16.83 36.26
CA ILE A 78 8.28 16.62 36.11
C ILE A 78 8.73 15.53 37.09
N GLY A 79 8.95 14.34 36.55
CA GLY A 79 9.21 13.14 37.34
C GLY A 79 8.04 12.85 38.28
N ASN A 80 8.32 12.61 39.57
CA ASN A 80 7.28 12.37 40.58
C ASN A 80 6.80 13.66 41.28
N SER A 81 6.84 14.81 40.59
CA SER A 81 6.42 16.12 41.11
C SER A 81 5.49 16.82 40.13
N LEU A 82 4.38 17.39 40.61
CA LEU A 82 3.54 18.30 39.83
C LEU A 82 4.01 19.73 40.08
N TRP A 83 4.16 20.53 39.04
CA TRP A 83 4.42 21.96 39.13
C TRP A 83 3.15 22.73 38.74
N THR A 84 2.94 23.87 39.40
CA THR A 84 1.81 24.75 39.12
C THR A 84 2.21 26.21 39.37
N THR A 85 1.47 27.14 38.80
CA THR A 85 1.57 28.56 39.15
C THR A 85 0.37 28.98 40.00
N THR A 86 0.55 29.87 40.98
CA THR A 86 -0.56 30.48 41.74
C THR A 86 -0.27 31.95 42.01
N ASP A 87 -1.25 32.84 41.78
CA ASP A 87 -1.09 34.31 41.84
C ASP A 87 0.24 34.81 41.27
N HIS A 88 0.62 34.20 40.14
CA HIS A 88 1.82 34.46 39.37
C HIS A 88 3.16 34.03 39.99
N ARG A 89 3.20 33.09 40.93
CA ARG A 89 4.43 32.45 41.47
C ARG A 89 4.50 30.96 41.14
N LEU A 90 5.71 30.40 41.06
CA LEU A 90 5.94 28.99 40.74
C LEU A 90 5.96 28.09 41.99
N TRP A 91 5.22 26.99 41.93
CA TRP A 91 5.10 25.99 43.00
C TRP A 91 5.41 24.58 42.50
N ARG A 92 5.90 23.75 43.42
CA ARG A 92 6.09 22.31 43.26
C ARG A 92 5.33 21.54 44.33
N LEU A 93 4.58 20.54 43.93
CA LEU A 93 3.81 19.61 44.76
C LEU A 93 4.44 18.21 44.67
N GLN A 94 4.68 17.57 45.82
CA GLN A 94 5.31 16.25 45.92
C GLN A 94 4.56 15.38 46.94
N LYS A 95 4.60 14.05 46.77
CA LYS A 95 3.89 13.09 47.63
C LYS A 95 4.88 12.15 48.33
N ASN A 96 5.22 12.46 49.58
CA ASN A 96 6.12 11.67 50.43
C ASN A 96 5.36 11.21 51.69
N GLY A 97 4.50 10.20 51.54
CA GLY A 97 3.54 9.77 52.57
C GLY A 97 2.33 10.72 52.71
N GLY A 98 2.57 12.02 52.74
CA GLY A 98 1.57 13.08 52.54
C GLY A 98 1.97 14.05 51.42
N TRP A 99 1.07 14.96 51.07
CA TRP A 99 1.34 16.02 50.08
C TRP A 99 2.16 17.15 50.72
N THR A 100 3.23 17.58 50.04
CA THR A 100 4.05 18.74 50.43
C THR A 100 4.15 19.73 49.27
N SER A 101 4.05 21.02 49.57
CA SER A 101 4.20 22.12 48.61
C SER A 101 5.52 22.87 48.85
N THR A 102 6.19 23.30 47.78
CA THR A 102 7.38 24.17 47.83
C THR A 102 7.21 25.34 46.88
N LEU A 103 7.33 26.57 47.39
CA LEU A 103 7.37 27.80 46.61
C LEU A 103 8.78 28.05 46.04
N PHE A 104 8.87 28.58 44.83
CA PHE A 104 10.12 29.02 44.20
C PHE A 104 10.03 30.48 43.70
N PRO A 105 11.06 31.32 43.93
CA PRO A 105 12.22 31.09 44.81
C PRO A 105 11.83 31.07 46.30
N LYS A 106 12.62 30.36 47.13
CA LYS A 106 12.32 30.20 48.57
C LYS A 106 12.59 31.44 49.42
N HIS A 107 13.52 32.30 48.97
CA HIS A 107 14.01 33.45 49.72
C HIS A 107 14.30 34.62 48.77
N ASP A 108 13.26 35.23 48.18
CA ASP A 108 13.40 36.58 47.64
C ASP A 108 12.09 37.38 47.71
N THR A 109 12.21 38.71 47.70
CA THR A 109 11.11 39.68 47.74
C THR A 109 10.67 40.15 46.36
N THR A 110 11.45 39.87 45.32
CA THR A 110 11.12 40.12 43.91
C THR A 110 10.13 39.08 43.40
N ALA A 111 8.84 39.38 43.50
CA ALA A 111 7.77 38.54 42.96
C ALA A 111 7.61 38.75 41.44
N PHE A 112 8.37 38.03 40.62
CA PHE A 112 8.19 38.03 39.16
C PHE A 112 6.84 37.42 38.80
N LYS A 113 6.04 38.12 37.98
CA LYS A 113 4.73 37.64 37.56
C LYS A 113 4.86 36.59 36.46
N VAL A 114 4.77 35.31 36.83
CA VAL A 114 4.69 34.19 35.88
C VAL A 114 3.34 34.18 35.15
N ASN A 115 3.41 34.10 33.83
CA ASN A 115 2.26 33.98 32.93
C ASN A 115 2.12 32.53 32.43
N THR A 116 3.22 31.89 32.02
CA THR A 116 3.27 30.50 31.52
C THR A 116 4.64 29.87 31.82
N PHE A 117 4.75 28.54 31.74
CA PHE A 117 6.05 27.86 31.78
C PHE A 117 6.01 26.49 31.08
N THR A 118 7.15 26.07 30.53
CA THR A 118 7.33 24.77 29.86
C THR A 118 8.70 24.17 30.14
N LYS A 119 8.89 22.90 29.80
CA LYS A 119 10.15 22.16 29.97
C LYS A 119 11.00 22.20 28.69
N GLY A 120 12.25 22.65 28.82
CA GLY A 120 13.25 22.57 27.77
C GLY A 120 13.89 21.18 27.62
N GLN A 121 14.52 20.93 26.47
CA GLN A 121 15.23 19.68 26.18
C GLN A 121 16.33 19.38 27.23
N ASP A 122 17.05 20.40 27.68
CA ASP A 122 18.13 20.30 28.69
C ASP A 122 17.64 20.04 30.13
N GLY A 123 16.33 19.87 30.34
CA GLY A 123 15.72 19.70 31.67
C GLY A 123 15.58 21.01 32.47
N LEU A 124 15.96 22.15 31.87
CA LEU A 124 15.62 23.49 32.37
C LEU A 124 14.12 23.78 32.20
N LEU A 125 13.56 24.59 33.08
CA LEU A 125 12.23 25.19 32.91
C LEU A 125 12.35 26.57 32.28
N PHE A 126 11.64 26.79 31.19
CA PHE A 126 11.45 28.09 30.55
C PHE A 126 10.15 28.70 31.08
N ILE A 127 10.23 29.91 31.62
CA ILE A 127 9.16 30.55 32.38
C ILE A 127 8.88 31.92 31.76
N GLY A 128 7.76 32.05 31.06
CA GLY A 128 7.30 33.31 30.50
C GLY A 128 6.72 34.19 31.60
N THR A 129 7.24 35.41 31.75
CA THR A 129 6.74 36.38 32.73
C THR A 129 6.17 37.61 32.03
N SER A 130 5.55 38.49 32.83
CA SER A 130 5.14 39.82 32.36
C SER A 130 6.32 40.69 31.90
N GLU A 131 7.54 40.43 32.36
CA GLU A 131 8.71 41.30 32.13
C GLU A 131 9.71 40.70 31.13
N SER A 132 10.03 39.41 31.26
CA SER A 132 11.03 38.71 30.44
C SER A 132 10.83 37.18 30.42
N LEU A 133 11.69 36.47 29.69
CA LEU A 133 11.79 35.00 29.79
C LEU A 133 12.78 34.65 30.92
N LEU A 134 12.37 33.83 31.88
CA LEU A 134 13.27 33.26 32.88
C LEU A 134 13.60 31.81 32.55
N THR A 135 14.82 31.38 32.86
CA THR A 135 15.22 29.98 32.88
C THR A 135 15.44 29.54 34.32
N PHE A 136 14.92 28.38 34.71
CA PHE A 136 15.07 27.82 36.05
C PHE A 136 15.64 26.42 35.96
N ASN A 137 16.73 26.15 36.69
CA ASN A 137 17.32 24.83 36.76
C ASN A 137 16.77 24.07 38.00
N PRO A 138 16.01 22.97 37.83
CA PRO A 138 15.42 22.25 38.96
C PRO A 138 16.43 21.58 39.90
N GLN A 139 17.65 21.29 39.42
CA GLN A 139 18.72 20.67 40.19
C GLN A 139 19.45 21.70 41.05
N THR A 140 19.87 22.82 40.46
CA THR A 140 20.63 23.88 41.16
C THR A 140 19.74 24.89 41.88
N GLN A 141 18.43 24.90 41.60
CA GLN A 141 17.43 25.85 42.13
C GLN A 141 17.70 27.32 41.78
N HIS A 142 18.58 27.58 40.80
CA HIS A 142 18.87 28.92 40.32
C HIS A 142 17.95 29.34 39.17
N PHE A 143 17.51 30.60 39.24
CA PHE A 143 16.91 31.33 38.11
C PHE A 143 18.00 32.10 37.36
N LYS A 144 17.86 32.19 36.04
CA LYS A 144 18.65 33.04 35.15
C LYS A 144 17.72 33.70 34.15
N GLU A 145 17.70 35.03 34.15
CA GLU A 145 16.93 35.82 33.20
C GLU A 145 17.51 35.75 31.77
N LYS A 146 16.61 35.75 30.79
CA LYS A 146 16.88 35.82 29.35
C LYS A 146 16.12 37.02 28.78
N ALA A 147 16.84 38.12 28.61
CA ALA A 147 16.31 39.38 28.07
C ALA A 147 16.16 39.29 26.54
N LEU A 148 15.14 38.54 26.09
CA LEU A 148 14.80 38.38 24.69
C LEU A 148 14.42 39.72 24.05
N LYS A 149 14.89 39.96 22.83
CA LYS A 149 14.71 41.21 22.10
C LYS A 149 14.24 40.98 20.67
N TYR A 150 13.37 41.85 20.19
CA TYR A 150 13.03 41.98 18.78
C TYR A 150 13.36 43.41 18.32
N ASN A 151 14.19 43.54 17.28
CA ASN A 151 14.73 44.83 16.80
C ASN A 151 15.25 45.74 17.93
N GLY A 152 15.94 45.16 18.91
CA GLY A 152 16.49 45.85 20.09
C GLY A 152 15.49 46.19 21.21
N GLN A 153 14.18 46.02 21.00
CA GLN A 153 13.15 46.20 22.04
C GLN A 153 12.94 44.89 22.82
N PRO A 154 12.76 44.93 24.16
CA PRO A 154 12.54 43.72 24.95
C PRO A 154 11.17 43.08 24.67
N VAL A 155 11.15 41.76 24.53
CA VAL A 155 9.91 40.98 24.37
C VAL A 155 9.34 40.67 25.75
N THR A 156 8.36 41.48 26.14
CA THR A 156 7.67 41.39 27.44
C THR A 156 6.36 40.60 27.32
N ASN A 157 5.76 40.25 28.46
CA ASN A 157 4.41 39.67 28.55
C ASN A 157 4.23 38.41 27.68
N ILE A 158 5.10 37.43 27.87
CA ILE A 158 5.09 36.14 27.16
C ILE A 158 3.98 35.27 27.75
N HIS A 159 3.04 34.78 26.93
CA HIS A 159 1.89 33.96 27.36
C HIS A 159 1.93 32.53 26.85
N PHE A 160 2.67 32.28 25.78
CA PHE A 160 2.83 30.97 25.16
C PHE A 160 4.32 30.69 24.93
N ILE A 161 4.74 29.45 25.23
CA ILE A 161 6.09 28.93 24.93
C ILE A 161 5.93 27.46 24.55
N GLU A 162 6.22 27.11 23.31
CA GLU A 162 6.23 25.71 22.85
C GLU A 162 7.46 25.43 21.99
N PHE A 163 7.96 24.20 22.01
CA PHE A 163 9.15 23.80 21.26
C PHE A 163 8.78 22.80 20.17
N HIS A 164 8.92 23.21 18.90
CA HIS A 164 8.62 22.39 17.72
C HIS A 164 9.65 22.65 16.62
N GLY A 165 9.99 21.60 15.86
CA GLY A 165 10.88 21.73 14.70
C GLY A 165 12.30 22.24 14.99
N GLY A 166 12.76 22.21 16.25
CA GLY A 166 14.06 22.76 16.66
C GLY A 166 14.01 24.20 17.21
N TRP A 167 12.82 24.82 17.27
CA TRP A 167 12.64 26.23 17.60
C TRP A 167 11.60 26.44 18.71
N PHE A 168 11.81 27.49 19.52
CA PHE A 168 10.84 27.94 20.51
C PHE A 168 9.87 28.95 19.89
N TRP A 169 8.60 28.59 19.82
CA TRP A 169 7.50 29.46 19.45
C TRP A 169 7.00 30.21 20.69
N LEU A 170 6.97 31.53 20.61
CA LEU A 170 6.66 32.45 21.70
C LEU A 170 5.52 33.37 21.28
N SER A 171 4.47 33.51 22.10
CA SER A 171 3.50 34.59 21.93
C SER A 171 3.69 35.67 23.00
N SER A 172 3.71 36.93 22.58
CA SER A 172 3.75 38.11 23.45
C SER A 172 2.47 38.92 23.28
N GLY A 173 1.79 39.21 24.39
CA GLY A 173 0.55 39.99 24.42
C GLY A 173 0.71 41.47 24.01
N SER A 174 1.90 41.91 23.62
CA SER A 174 2.17 43.27 23.11
C SER A 174 2.95 43.31 21.79
N GLY A 175 3.52 42.17 21.35
CA GLY A 175 4.43 42.11 20.20
C GLY A 175 4.06 41.08 19.13
N GLY A 176 3.00 40.29 19.32
CA GLY A 176 2.62 39.22 18.40
C GLY A 176 3.41 37.94 18.62
N ILE A 177 3.60 37.17 17.54
CA ILE A 177 4.22 35.85 17.58
C ILE A 177 5.69 35.98 17.17
N TYR A 178 6.54 35.30 17.94
CA TYR A 178 7.98 35.23 17.75
C TYR A 178 8.46 33.79 17.73
N VAL A 179 9.61 33.59 17.11
CA VAL A 179 10.34 32.32 17.12
C VAL A 179 11.79 32.56 17.52
N TRP A 180 12.32 31.63 18.32
CA TRP A 180 13.57 31.79 19.04
C TRP A 180 14.42 30.52 18.96
N ASP A 181 15.72 30.69 18.72
CA ASP A 181 16.69 29.61 18.55
C ASP A 181 16.97 28.85 19.86
N GLY A 182 16.68 29.44 21.01
CA GLY A 182 16.92 28.88 22.34
C GLY A 182 18.25 29.32 22.99
N TYR A 183 19.13 30.01 22.25
CA TYR A 183 20.47 30.38 22.72
C TYR A 183 20.80 31.86 22.59
N SER A 184 20.37 32.52 21.51
CA SER A 184 20.57 33.95 21.30
C SER A 184 19.70 34.81 22.24
N ASP A 185 19.95 36.11 22.29
CA ASP A 185 19.06 37.09 22.95
C ASP A 185 18.08 37.74 21.97
N ASN A 186 18.14 37.40 20.68
CA ASN A 186 17.25 37.94 19.66
C ASN A 186 16.14 36.93 19.33
N VAL A 187 14.97 37.41 18.94
CA VAL A 187 13.88 36.60 18.40
C VAL A 187 13.44 37.14 17.06
N PHE A 188 12.87 36.29 16.22
CA PHE A 188 12.36 36.67 14.89
C PHE A 188 10.83 36.73 14.95
N SER A 189 10.20 37.76 14.38
CA SER A 189 8.73 37.80 14.33
C SER A 189 8.22 37.06 13.11
N VAL A 190 7.38 36.04 13.30
CA VAL A 190 6.79 35.29 12.18
C VAL A 190 5.81 36.12 11.34
N THR A 191 5.38 37.30 11.84
CA THR A 191 4.56 38.24 11.08
C THR A 191 5.33 39.01 10.00
N LYS A 192 6.65 38.84 9.95
CA LYS A 192 7.60 39.44 9.01
C LYS A 192 8.57 38.36 8.51
N SER A 193 9.55 38.74 7.69
CA SER A 193 10.60 37.78 7.32
C SER A 193 11.26 37.23 8.58
N ASN A 194 11.37 35.91 8.62
CA ASN A 194 11.85 35.12 9.74
C ASN A 194 12.52 33.88 9.13
N PRO A 195 13.52 33.28 9.80
CA PRO A 195 14.27 32.18 9.20
C PRO A 195 13.40 30.97 8.89
N ILE A 196 12.32 30.74 9.65
CA ILE A 196 11.67 29.43 9.71
C ILE A 196 10.44 29.26 8.83
N SER A 197 9.79 30.33 8.38
CA SER A 197 8.49 30.25 7.69
C SER A 197 8.20 31.47 6.83
N ASP A 198 7.34 31.34 5.82
CA ASP A 198 6.75 32.50 5.13
C ASP A 198 6.01 33.40 6.15
N THR A 199 5.86 34.69 5.84
CA THR A 199 5.24 35.66 6.78
C THR A 199 3.81 35.27 7.18
N ILE A 200 3.63 34.86 8.42
CA ILE A 200 2.35 34.43 9.00
C ILE A 200 1.59 35.64 9.53
N ASN A 201 0.63 36.13 8.75
CA ASN A 201 -0.24 37.22 9.18
C ASN A 201 -1.30 36.73 10.20
N ALA A 202 -0.90 36.73 11.47
CA ALA A 202 -1.72 36.42 12.64
C ALA A 202 -1.33 37.32 13.83
N SER A 203 -2.32 37.80 14.59
CA SER A 203 -2.07 38.66 15.77
C SER A 203 -1.55 37.89 16.98
N GLU A 204 -1.91 36.62 17.10
CA GLU A 204 -1.65 35.73 18.23
C GLU A 204 -1.82 34.28 17.78
N VAL A 205 -0.94 33.40 18.25
CA VAL A 205 -1.08 31.93 18.17
C VAL A 205 -1.41 31.43 19.56
N LYS A 206 -2.41 30.54 19.65
CA LYS A 206 -2.88 29.94 20.90
C LYS A 206 -2.42 28.49 21.08
N ALA A 207 -2.28 27.76 19.99
CA ALA A 207 -1.77 26.39 19.94
C ALA A 207 -1.15 26.08 18.56
N ILE A 208 -0.24 25.11 18.52
CA ILE A 208 0.37 24.56 17.29
C ILE A 208 0.32 23.03 17.36
N THR A 209 0.04 22.35 16.24
CA THR A 209 0.09 20.89 16.18
C THR A 209 0.51 20.37 14.80
N TRP A 210 1.04 19.15 14.73
CA TRP A 210 1.51 18.56 13.47
C TRP A 210 0.54 17.47 12.97
N PHE A 211 -0.03 17.65 11.78
CA PHE A 211 -1.03 16.75 11.20
C PHE A 211 -0.99 16.74 9.66
N GLU A 212 -1.14 15.56 9.04
CA GLU A 212 -1.09 15.36 7.58
C GLU A 212 0.12 16.02 6.86
N SER A 213 1.33 15.90 7.43
CA SER A 213 2.57 16.50 6.87
C SER A 213 2.53 18.03 6.79
N ALA A 214 1.95 18.66 7.81
CA ALA A 214 1.83 20.10 7.96
C ALA A 214 1.74 20.51 9.44
N PHE A 215 2.26 21.70 9.78
CA PHE A 215 1.95 22.38 11.03
C PHE A 215 0.64 23.15 10.89
N TRP A 216 -0.28 22.93 11.83
CA TRP A 216 -1.49 23.68 12.00
C TRP A 216 -1.30 24.68 13.13
N LEU A 217 -1.83 25.89 12.96
CA LEU A 217 -1.75 27.00 13.92
C LEU A 217 -3.15 27.51 14.25
N ALA A 218 -3.50 27.52 15.54
CA ALA A 218 -4.71 28.14 16.06
C ALA A 218 -4.48 29.63 16.26
N THR A 219 -5.26 30.48 15.58
CA THR A 219 -5.14 31.94 15.65
C THR A 219 -6.48 32.61 15.93
N ASN A 220 -6.43 33.86 16.38
CA ASN A 220 -7.61 34.73 16.52
C ASN A 220 -8.33 35.03 15.19
N SER A 221 -7.76 34.65 14.05
CA SER A 221 -8.31 34.83 12.71
C SER A 221 -8.73 33.53 12.00
N GLY A 222 -8.74 32.40 12.71
CA GLY A 222 -8.99 31.06 12.15
C GLY A 222 -7.74 30.17 12.15
N LEU A 223 -7.77 29.09 11.37
CA LEU A 223 -6.63 28.20 11.19
C LEU A 223 -5.63 28.74 10.17
N ARG A 224 -4.33 28.55 10.42
CA ARG A 224 -3.28 28.63 9.40
C ARG A 224 -2.60 27.27 9.25
N LEU A 225 -2.20 26.95 8.02
CA LEU A 225 -1.48 25.74 7.67
C LEU A 225 -0.08 26.13 7.18
N LEU A 226 0.95 25.44 7.68
CA LEU A 226 2.30 25.46 7.12
C LEU A 226 2.63 24.05 6.65
N ASN A 227 3.17 23.86 5.45
CA ASN A 227 3.54 22.52 4.96
C ASN A 227 4.81 21.97 5.66
N ASN A 228 5.30 20.79 5.22
CA ASN A 228 6.60 20.23 5.64
C ASN A 228 7.80 21.20 5.51
N GLU A 229 7.74 22.16 4.59
CA GLU A 229 8.76 23.18 4.36
C GLU A 229 8.51 24.46 5.18
N LEU A 230 7.54 24.43 6.11
CA LEU A 230 7.06 25.55 6.92
C LEU A 230 6.51 26.76 6.14
N ARG A 231 6.09 26.52 4.90
CA ARG A 231 5.54 27.54 3.98
C ARG A 231 4.04 27.65 4.15
N SER A 232 3.49 28.86 4.06
CA SER A 232 2.08 29.08 4.33
C SER A 232 1.21 28.55 3.20
N VAL A 233 0.35 27.59 3.51
CA VAL A 233 -0.62 26.98 2.59
C VAL A 233 -2.03 27.36 3.05
N GLN A 234 -2.97 27.49 2.12
CA GLN A 234 -4.37 27.64 2.52
C GLN A 234 -4.90 26.33 3.10
N PRO A 235 -5.61 26.35 4.23
CA PRO A 235 -6.28 25.17 4.74
C PRO A 235 -7.26 24.59 3.69
N PRO A 236 -7.35 23.26 3.52
CA PRO A 236 -8.20 22.63 2.51
C PRO A 236 -9.69 22.87 2.79
N GLN A 237 -10.49 23.07 1.75
CA GLN A 237 -11.95 23.13 1.91
C GLN A 237 -12.51 21.78 2.42
N PRO A 238 -13.46 21.76 3.37
CA PRO A 238 -14.24 22.89 3.90
C PRO A 238 -13.64 23.62 5.12
N ILE A 239 -12.43 23.28 5.58
CA ILE A 239 -11.86 23.78 6.84
C ILE A 239 -11.56 25.29 6.81
N ASN A 240 -11.33 25.85 5.62
CA ASN A 240 -11.05 27.27 5.38
C ASN A 240 -12.28 28.18 5.65
N GLU A 241 -13.47 27.59 5.79
CA GLU A 241 -14.70 28.33 6.12
C GLU A 241 -14.84 28.63 7.63
N LEU A 242 -14.01 28.03 8.48
CA LEU A 242 -13.92 28.32 9.93
C LEU A 242 -13.29 29.70 10.20
N LYS A 243 -14.06 30.75 9.95
CA LYS A 243 -13.72 32.16 10.27
C LYS A 243 -13.91 32.52 11.75
N ALA A 244 -14.07 31.52 12.63
CA ALA A 244 -14.20 31.71 14.07
C ALA A 244 -12.82 31.83 14.73
N VAL A 245 -12.78 32.44 15.92
CA VAL A 245 -11.59 32.39 16.80
C VAL A 245 -11.33 30.93 17.15
N VAL A 246 -10.19 30.40 16.70
CA VAL A 246 -9.74 29.05 17.06
C VAL A 246 -8.98 29.20 18.36
N THR A 247 -9.49 28.59 19.42
CA THR A 247 -8.89 28.66 20.75
C THR A 247 -7.76 27.65 20.91
N ASP A 248 -7.89 26.47 20.29
CA ASP A 248 -6.96 25.34 20.45
C ASP A 248 -7.12 24.32 19.31
N ILE A 249 -6.10 23.49 19.10
CA ILE A 249 -6.05 22.45 18.05
C ILE A 249 -5.28 21.23 18.52
N GLU A 250 -5.83 20.04 18.29
CA GLU A 250 -5.12 18.81 18.63
C GLU A 250 -5.38 17.65 17.68
N ARG A 251 -4.31 16.91 17.35
CA ARG A 251 -4.34 15.68 16.57
C ARG A 251 -4.72 14.47 17.44
N HIS A 252 -5.54 13.56 16.91
CA HIS A 252 -5.71 12.21 17.43
C HIS A 252 -5.90 11.21 16.27
N ASP A 253 -5.14 10.12 16.29
CA ASP A 253 -5.04 9.15 15.18
C ASP A 253 -4.90 9.84 13.81
N ASN A 254 -5.91 9.70 12.95
CA ASN A 254 -5.98 10.29 11.61
C ASN A 254 -7.01 11.42 11.53
N GLN A 255 -7.25 12.12 12.65
CA GLN A 255 -8.19 13.25 12.77
C GLN A 255 -7.54 14.45 13.48
N LEU A 256 -8.00 15.65 13.13
CA LEU A 256 -7.64 16.92 13.77
C LEU A 256 -8.87 17.52 14.45
N PHE A 257 -8.78 17.79 15.74
CA PHE A 257 -9.81 18.43 16.56
C PHE A 257 -9.53 19.93 16.67
N ILE A 258 -10.56 20.76 16.50
CA ILE A 258 -10.46 22.21 16.37
C ILE A 258 -11.46 22.86 17.32
N ALA A 259 -10.96 23.53 18.35
CA ALA A 259 -11.76 24.23 19.33
C ALA A 259 -12.03 25.67 18.86
N THR A 260 -13.29 26.10 18.89
CA THR A 260 -13.67 27.49 18.59
C THR A 260 -14.71 27.99 19.59
N GLU A 261 -14.88 29.31 19.66
CA GLU A 261 -15.96 29.94 20.45
C GLU A 261 -17.37 29.46 20.05
N GLN A 262 -17.55 28.98 18.81
CA GLN A 262 -18.83 28.50 18.28
C GLN A 262 -19.09 27.01 18.56
N GLY A 263 -18.08 26.27 19.00
CA GLY A 263 -18.16 24.83 19.22
C GLY A 263 -16.88 24.07 18.85
N LEU A 264 -16.93 22.75 19.00
CA LEU A 264 -15.85 21.83 18.63
C LEU A 264 -16.14 21.21 17.26
N TYR A 265 -15.09 21.13 16.44
CA TYR A 265 -15.11 20.46 15.15
C TYR A 265 -14.04 19.36 15.09
N SER A 266 -14.29 18.31 14.32
CA SER A 266 -13.29 17.32 13.91
C SER A 266 -13.12 17.34 12.39
N TYR A 267 -11.88 17.25 11.95
CA TYR A 267 -11.49 17.19 10.55
C TYR A 267 -10.76 15.88 10.26
N SER A 268 -11.26 15.10 9.30
CA SER A 268 -10.63 13.85 8.84
C SER A 268 -11.11 13.49 7.44
N ASN A 269 -10.27 12.81 6.65
CA ASN A 269 -10.60 12.40 5.27
C ASN A 269 -11.15 13.55 4.40
N LYS A 270 -10.61 14.78 4.57
CA LYS A 270 -11.07 16.03 3.91
C LYS A 270 -12.51 16.46 4.23
N GLN A 271 -13.13 15.91 5.28
CA GLN A 271 -14.44 16.32 5.78
C GLN A 271 -14.30 17.01 7.14
N LEU A 272 -15.14 18.02 7.38
CA LEU A 272 -15.28 18.73 8.65
C LEU A 272 -16.65 18.40 9.25
N ALA A 273 -16.66 17.91 10.49
CA ALA A 273 -17.88 17.65 11.25
C ALA A 273 -17.90 18.50 12.53
N GLN A 274 -19.03 19.15 12.83
CA GLN A 274 -19.21 19.82 14.12
C GLN A 274 -19.66 18.77 15.15
N LEU A 275 -18.89 18.60 16.23
CA LEU A 275 -19.15 17.60 17.27
C LEU A 275 -20.06 18.14 18.38
N THR A 276 -19.91 19.42 18.74
CA THR A 276 -20.82 20.08 19.67
C THR A 276 -20.93 21.57 19.36
N GLN A 277 -22.11 22.15 19.61
CA GLN A 277 -22.34 23.60 19.58
C GLN A 277 -21.93 24.21 20.91
N SER A 278 -21.35 25.42 20.87
CA SER A 278 -20.79 26.17 22.01
C SER A 278 -21.39 25.81 23.38
N PRO A 279 -20.75 24.93 24.17
CA PRO A 279 -21.22 24.62 25.51
C PRO A 279 -20.97 25.81 26.41
N ALA A 280 -21.96 26.15 27.26
CA ALA A 280 -21.80 27.21 28.25
C ALA A 280 -20.57 26.91 29.13
N THR A 281 -19.61 27.84 29.11
CA THR A 281 -18.25 27.70 29.64
C THR A 281 -18.14 26.90 30.93
N GLY A 282 -17.30 25.86 30.91
CA GLY A 282 -16.84 25.20 32.14
C GLY A 282 -17.50 23.86 32.47
N LYS A 283 -17.74 23.03 31.45
CA LYS A 283 -17.96 21.60 31.62
C LYS A 283 -16.74 20.83 31.11
N ILE A 284 -16.38 19.76 31.80
CA ILE A 284 -15.66 18.64 31.19
C ILE A 284 -16.72 17.64 30.76
N GLU A 285 -16.84 17.35 29.47
CA GLU A 285 -17.69 16.30 28.95
C GLU A 285 -16.82 15.12 28.52
N PHE A 286 -17.27 13.90 28.79
CA PHE A 286 -16.61 12.68 28.34
C PHE A 286 -17.29 12.26 27.02
N SER A 287 -16.52 11.83 26.03
CA SER A 287 -17.11 11.20 24.84
C SER A 287 -17.94 9.97 25.22
N ASN A 288 -18.95 9.62 24.43
CA ASN A 288 -19.80 8.45 24.65
C ASN A 288 -19.03 7.12 24.80
N ASN A 289 -17.77 7.04 24.33
CA ASN A 289 -16.91 5.85 24.41
C ASN A 289 -15.88 5.91 25.56
N GLY A 290 -15.89 6.95 26.40
CA GLY A 290 -14.88 7.17 27.46
C GLY A 290 -13.45 7.54 26.99
N ASP A 291 -13.14 7.42 25.69
CA ASP A 291 -11.81 7.62 25.11
C ASP A 291 -11.30 9.08 25.11
N LEU A 292 -12.20 10.06 25.18
CA LEU A 292 -11.89 11.48 24.99
C LEU A 292 -12.43 12.33 26.13
N PHE A 293 -11.51 12.98 26.86
CA PHE A 293 -11.85 14.07 27.78
C PHE A 293 -11.94 15.37 26.96
N LEU A 294 -13.09 16.04 27.00
CA LEU A 294 -13.31 17.34 26.37
C LEU A 294 -13.61 18.38 27.45
N ALA A 295 -12.60 19.10 27.90
CA ALA A 295 -12.74 20.19 28.87
C ALA A 295 -12.66 21.56 28.20
N THR A 296 -13.75 22.34 28.23
CA THR A 296 -13.66 23.75 27.79
C THR A 296 -12.95 24.58 28.86
N SER A 297 -11.67 24.86 28.67
CA SER A 297 -10.89 25.77 29.50
C SER A 297 -10.89 27.19 28.92
N SER A 298 -10.30 28.15 29.64
CA SER A 298 -10.00 29.49 29.10
C SER A 298 -9.07 29.48 27.89
N ASN A 299 -8.32 28.39 27.71
CA ASN A 299 -7.28 28.24 26.71
C ASN A 299 -7.69 27.27 25.59
N GLY A 300 -8.91 26.71 25.64
CA GLY A 300 -9.45 25.75 24.68
C GLY A 300 -9.58 24.32 25.22
N LEU A 301 -9.39 23.32 24.35
CA LEU A 301 -9.73 21.90 24.57
C LEU A 301 -8.48 21.03 24.62
N VAL A 302 -8.03 20.75 25.84
CA VAL A 302 -6.89 19.86 26.11
C VAL A 302 -7.36 18.39 26.05
N LYS A 303 -6.78 17.58 25.16
CA LYS A 303 -6.91 16.11 25.22
C LYS A 303 -5.88 15.54 26.18
N ILE A 304 -6.22 14.42 26.79
CA ILE A 304 -5.29 13.60 27.57
C ILE A 304 -4.81 12.45 26.67
N PRO A 305 -3.50 12.26 26.43
CA PRO A 305 -3.01 11.16 25.61
C PRO A 305 -3.34 9.78 26.19
N ASN A 306 -3.90 8.90 25.36
CA ASN A 306 -4.28 7.51 25.68
C ASN A 306 -3.05 6.57 25.93
N SER A 307 -1.87 7.14 26.17
CA SER A 307 -0.64 6.42 26.53
C SER A 307 -0.37 6.40 28.04
N TYR A 308 -0.94 7.32 28.82
CA TYR A 308 -0.78 7.38 30.28
C TYR A 308 -2.06 7.71 31.06
N ALA A 309 -3.23 7.35 30.51
CA ALA A 309 -4.37 6.92 31.32
C ALA A 309 -4.05 5.46 31.78
N PRO A 310 -3.39 5.24 32.94
CA PRO A 310 -2.53 4.07 33.08
C PRO A 310 -3.35 2.83 33.48
N GLY A 311 -3.67 2.00 32.49
CA GLY A 311 -4.04 0.60 32.71
C GLY A 311 -5.52 0.27 32.91
N ILE A 312 -6.47 1.14 32.52
CA ILE A 312 -7.91 0.91 32.76
C ILE A 312 -8.79 0.72 31.50
N LEU A 313 -8.39 1.19 30.31
CA LEU A 313 -9.26 1.12 29.11
C LEU A 313 -8.74 0.27 27.92
N LYS A 314 -7.54 -0.31 27.99
CA LYS A 314 -6.92 -0.97 26.82
C LYS A 314 -6.56 -2.44 27.02
N HIS A 315 -7.44 -3.22 27.66
CA HIS A 315 -7.31 -4.68 27.81
C HIS A 315 -8.66 -5.43 27.67
N TYR A 316 -9.47 -5.05 26.68
CA TYR A 316 -10.38 -5.96 25.97
C TYR A 316 -10.42 -5.53 24.49
N THR A 317 -10.84 -6.43 23.60
CA THR A 317 -11.02 -6.24 22.14
C THR A 317 -9.85 -5.65 21.35
N VAL A 318 -8.97 -6.54 20.86
CA VAL A 318 -8.41 -6.35 19.52
C VAL A 318 -9.45 -6.92 18.55
N PRO A 319 -9.89 -6.21 17.49
CA PRO A 319 -10.74 -6.81 16.46
C PRO A 319 -10.02 -8.03 15.88
N ASN A 320 -10.74 -9.09 15.51
CA ASN A 320 -10.14 -10.28 14.93
C ASN A 320 -9.44 -9.96 13.58
N HIS A 321 -8.19 -9.51 13.60
CA HIS A 321 -7.41 -9.15 12.41
C HIS A 321 -6.48 -10.29 12.00
N LEU A 322 -6.51 -10.64 10.70
CA LEU A 322 -5.77 -11.79 10.20
C LEU A 322 -4.24 -11.59 10.44
N PRO A 323 -3.54 -12.51 11.10
CA PRO A 323 -2.09 -12.41 11.32
C PRO A 323 -1.33 -12.33 9.99
N ASP A 324 -0.25 -11.53 9.95
CA ASP A 324 0.50 -11.31 8.70
C ASP A 324 1.14 -12.59 8.15
N SER A 325 1.44 -13.56 9.02
CA SER A 325 1.84 -14.92 8.63
C SER A 325 0.77 -15.63 7.79
N ILE A 326 -0.50 -15.48 8.15
CA ILE A 326 -1.64 -16.08 7.43
C ILE A 326 -1.97 -15.29 6.15
N LYS A 327 -1.87 -13.94 6.18
CA LYS A 327 -2.02 -13.11 4.96
C LYS A 327 -1.06 -13.52 3.84
N SER A 328 0.15 -13.96 4.18
CA SER A 328 1.16 -14.42 3.21
C SER A 328 0.74 -15.68 2.41
N HIS A 329 -0.29 -16.40 2.86
CA HIS A 329 -0.79 -17.63 2.24
C HIS A 329 -2.14 -17.46 1.52
N LEU A 330 -2.68 -16.23 1.46
CA LEU A 330 -3.89 -15.92 0.71
C LEU A 330 -3.60 -15.65 -0.78
N PRO A 331 -4.54 -15.97 -1.70
CA PRO A 331 -4.48 -15.54 -3.09
C PRO A 331 -4.35 -14.02 -3.23
N GLU A 332 -3.77 -13.55 -4.33
CA GLU A 332 -3.52 -12.13 -4.58
C GLU A 332 -4.80 -11.27 -4.61
N SER A 333 -5.92 -11.85 -5.07
CA SER A 333 -7.26 -11.26 -5.02
C SER A 333 -7.83 -11.08 -3.61
N LEU A 334 -7.24 -11.70 -2.58
CA LEU A 334 -7.65 -11.64 -1.18
C LEU A 334 -6.58 -10.98 -0.28
N LYS A 335 -5.68 -10.17 -0.84
CA LYS A 335 -4.65 -9.46 -0.03
C LYS A 335 -5.20 -8.30 0.79
N ARG A 336 -6.31 -7.67 0.36
CA ARG A 336 -6.98 -6.61 1.13
C ARG A 336 -8.08 -7.25 1.99
N THR A 337 -7.75 -7.47 3.26
CA THR A 337 -8.61 -8.17 4.23
C THR A 337 -8.81 -7.36 5.50
N GLY A 338 -10.02 -7.47 6.05
CA GLY A 338 -10.46 -6.77 7.26
C GLY A 338 -10.42 -7.67 8.49
N SER A 339 -11.59 -7.90 9.08
CA SER A 339 -11.75 -8.85 10.19
C SER A 339 -11.93 -10.30 9.69
N TYR A 340 -11.64 -11.28 10.53
CA TYR A 340 -11.84 -12.71 10.26
C TYR A 340 -12.50 -13.43 11.44
N THR A 341 -13.10 -14.60 11.21
CA THR A 341 -13.52 -15.52 12.28
C THR A 341 -13.44 -16.97 11.78
N GLN A 342 -13.51 -17.95 12.68
CA GLN A 342 -13.39 -19.37 12.34
C GLN A 342 -14.60 -20.16 12.84
N THR A 343 -15.19 -20.97 11.96
CA THR A 343 -16.33 -21.84 12.31
C THR A 343 -15.88 -23.16 12.92
N SER A 344 -16.85 -23.91 13.47
CA SER A 344 -16.72 -25.26 14.04
C SER A 344 -15.88 -26.21 13.15
N ASP A 345 -16.11 -26.15 11.84
CA ASP A 345 -15.49 -27.02 10.83
C ASP A 345 -14.08 -26.58 10.38
N HIS A 346 -13.42 -25.73 11.17
CA HIS A 346 -12.11 -25.12 10.87
C HIS A 346 -12.04 -24.22 9.61
N GLN A 347 -13.18 -23.92 8.98
CA GLN A 347 -13.26 -22.98 7.86
C GLN A 347 -13.15 -21.52 8.33
N TYR A 348 -12.55 -20.66 7.51
CA TYR A 348 -12.26 -19.28 7.89
C TYR A 348 -13.13 -18.32 7.09
N TRP A 349 -13.93 -17.54 7.78
CA TRP A 349 -14.71 -16.44 7.20
C TRP A 349 -13.90 -15.16 7.30
N ILE A 350 -13.44 -14.68 6.15
CA ILE A 350 -12.53 -13.56 6.01
C ILE A 350 -13.24 -12.44 5.27
N GLN A 351 -13.22 -11.24 5.84
CA GLN A 351 -13.76 -10.05 5.20
C GLN A 351 -12.78 -9.53 4.14
N SER A 352 -13.27 -9.28 2.92
CA SER A 352 -12.49 -8.78 1.78
C SER A 352 -13.27 -7.78 0.93
N ASP A 353 -12.62 -7.19 -0.07
CA ASP A 353 -13.27 -6.32 -1.08
C ASP A 353 -14.35 -7.07 -1.91
N LEU A 354 -14.32 -8.40 -1.95
CA LEU A 354 -15.34 -9.25 -2.59
C LEU A 354 -16.54 -9.55 -1.67
N GLY A 355 -16.52 -9.09 -0.42
CA GLY A 355 -17.48 -9.44 0.62
C GLY A 355 -16.91 -10.41 1.66
N MET A 356 -17.79 -11.15 2.33
CA MET A 356 -17.44 -12.16 3.32
C MET A 356 -17.08 -13.49 2.62
N VAL A 357 -15.80 -13.83 2.62
CA VAL A 357 -15.25 -14.98 1.90
C VAL A 357 -15.01 -16.13 2.86
N ASN A 358 -15.66 -17.26 2.62
CA ASN A 358 -15.36 -18.51 3.30
C ASN A 358 -14.20 -19.22 2.58
N TYR A 359 -13.06 -19.39 3.25
CA TYR A 359 -11.83 -19.94 2.69
C TYR A 359 -11.33 -21.16 3.47
N ASP A 360 -11.00 -22.22 2.74
CA ASP A 360 -10.39 -23.45 3.28
C ASP A 360 -8.87 -23.39 3.12
N PHE A 361 -8.13 -23.16 4.21
CA PHE A 361 -6.65 -23.15 4.17
C PHE A 361 -6.03 -24.53 3.92
N ILE A 362 -6.76 -25.63 4.13
CA ILE A 362 -6.29 -27.00 3.90
C ILE A 362 -6.41 -27.35 2.41
N LYS A 363 -7.54 -27.00 1.77
CA LYS A 363 -7.75 -27.20 0.32
C LYS A 363 -7.18 -26.07 -0.55
N LYS A 364 -6.97 -24.88 0.02
CA LYS A 364 -6.58 -23.63 -0.66
C LYS A 364 -7.62 -23.11 -1.65
N GLU A 365 -8.89 -23.25 -1.31
CA GLU A 365 -10.03 -22.90 -2.17
C GLU A 365 -11.01 -21.97 -1.43
N ILE A 366 -11.63 -21.08 -2.20
CA ILE A 366 -12.79 -20.29 -1.74
C ILE A 366 -14.00 -21.20 -1.82
N ILE A 367 -14.63 -21.48 -0.68
CA ILE A 367 -15.84 -22.31 -0.59
C ILE A 367 -17.07 -21.50 -1.01
N THR A 368 -17.16 -20.25 -0.55
CA THR A 368 -18.33 -19.39 -0.77
C THR A 368 -17.92 -17.93 -0.63
N ILE A 369 -18.55 -17.04 -1.41
CA ILE A 369 -18.48 -15.59 -1.21
C ILE A 369 -19.91 -15.12 -0.90
N ALA A 370 -20.10 -14.54 0.28
CA ALA A 370 -21.34 -13.89 0.67
C ALA A 370 -21.18 -12.37 0.52
N GLU A 371 -22.06 -11.74 -0.24
CA GLU A 371 -22.10 -10.27 -0.33
C GLU A 371 -22.30 -9.67 1.07
N SER A 372 -21.40 -8.80 1.51
CA SER A 372 -21.49 -8.18 2.83
C SER A 372 -22.57 -7.09 2.83
N PRO A 373 -23.44 -6.98 3.86
CA PRO A 373 -24.48 -5.95 3.93
C PRO A 373 -23.91 -4.54 4.14
N VAL A 374 -22.62 -4.44 4.47
CA VAL A 374 -21.87 -3.19 4.65
C VAL A 374 -20.48 -3.28 4.02
N SER A 375 -19.91 -2.13 3.66
CA SER A 375 -18.54 -2.02 3.14
C SER A 375 -17.48 -2.50 4.15
N ILE A 376 -16.29 -2.87 3.64
CA ILE A 376 -15.20 -3.41 4.47
C ILE A 376 -14.84 -2.49 5.65
N GLU A 377 -14.87 -1.18 5.43
CA GLU A 377 -14.54 -0.14 6.41
C GLU A 377 -15.60 0.06 7.51
N ASN A 378 -16.84 -0.44 7.32
CA ASN A 378 -17.97 -0.22 8.23
C ASN A 378 -18.27 -1.39 9.16
N VAL A 379 -17.51 -2.47 9.08
CA VAL A 379 -17.53 -3.56 10.07
C VAL A 379 -16.67 -3.15 11.27
N ALA A 380 -17.19 -3.36 12.47
CA ALA A 380 -16.48 -3.16 13.73
C ALA A 380 -15.88 -4.48 14.23
N ASP A 381 -16.65 -5.57 14.17
CA ASP A 381 -16.28 -6.86 14.73
C ASP A 381 -17.05 -8.00 14.02
N ILE A 382 -16.47 -9.20 13.97
CA ILE A 382 -17.15 -10.41 13.45
C ILE A 382 -16.81 -11.64 14.28
N GLU A 383 -17.82 -12.49 14.51
CA GLU A 383 -17.68 -13.71 15.30
C GLU A 383 -18.60 -14.82 14.80
N ALA A 384 -18.07 -16.04 14.68
CA ALA A 384 -18.84 -17.23 14.29
C ALA A 384 -19.49 -17.90 15.52
N TYR A 385 -20.80 -18.12 15.45
CA TYR A 385 -21.57 -18.73 16.52
C TYR A 385 -22.70 -19.63 16.00
N SER A 386 -22.73 -20.88 16.46
CA SER A 386 -23.73 -21.89 16.04
C SER A 386 -23.81 -22.06 14.52
N ASP A 387 -22.65 -22.10 13.86
CA ASP A 387 -22.44 -22.18 12.40
C ASP A 387 -22.98 -20.99 11.57
N ASP A 388 -23.51 -19.96 12.22
CA ASP A 388 -23.88 -18.68 11.62
C ASP A 388 -22.80 -17.61 11.87
N ILE A 389 -22.71 -16.60 11.00
CA ILE A 389 -21.73 -15.51 11.14
C ILE A 389 -22.41 -14.24 11.66
N PHE A 390 -21.96 -13.75 12.81
CA PHE A 390 -22.42 -12.49 13.38
C PHE A 390 -21.44 -11.37 13.00
N LEU A 391 -21.97 -10.28 12.46
CA LEU A 391 -21.23 -9.12 11.99
C LEU A 391 -21.78 -7.88 12.68
N LEU A 392 -20.94 -7.25 13.51
CA LEU A 392 -21.24 -5.99 14.15
C LEU A 392 -20.66 -4.85 13.31
N THR A 393 -21.47 -3.83 13.06
CA THR A 393 -21.06 -2.64 12.31
C THR A 393 -20.54 -1.54 13.24
N LYS A 394 -19.75 -0.61 12.70
CA LYS A 394 -19.35 0.63 13.39
C LYS A 394 -20.53 1.55 13.73
N THR A 395 -21.70 1.30 13.15
CA THR A 395 -22.97 1.98 13.49
C THR A 395 -23.81 1.19 14.51
N HIS A 396 -23.19 0.24 15.22
CA HIS A 396 -23.77 -0.60 16.28
C HIS A 396 -24.96 -1.48 15.84
N GLN A 397 -25.17 -1.64 14.54
CA GLN A 397 -26.12 -2.61 13.98
C GLN A 397 -25.48 -3.98 13.94
N LEU A 398 -26.18 -5.00 14.46
CA LEU A 398 -25.76 -6.39 14.40
C LEU A 398 -26.49 -7.10 13.24
N TYR A 399 -25.71 -7.78 12.41
CA TYR A 399 -26.18 -8.62 11.33
C TYR A 399 -25.83 -10.07 11.60
N LYS A 400 -26.69 -10.99 11.19
CA LYS A 400 -26.47 -12.43 11.20
C LYS A 400 -26.54 -12.95 9.78
N TYR A 401 -25.51 -13.63 9.31
CA TYR A 401 -25.56 -14.43 8.10
C TYR A 401 -25.97 -15.84 8.47
N ASN A 402 -27.14 -16.27 7.98
CA ASN A 402 -27.54 -17.66 8.06
C ASN A 402 -26.80 -18.44 6.98
N THR A 403 -25.89 -19.34 7.36
CA THR A 403 -25.04 -20.07 6.40
C THR A 403 -25.81 -21.11 5.60
N VAL A 404 -26.94 -21.61 6.13
CA VAL A 404 -27.82 -22.58 5.46
C VAL A 404 -28.75 -21.88 4.46
N GLU A 405 -29.35 -20.75 4.84
CA GLU A 405 -30.24 -19.97 3.98
C GLU A 405 -29.51 -19.02 3.02
N SER A 406 -28.20 -18.84 3.21
CA SER A 406 -27.33 -17.91 2.47
C SER A 406 -27.87 -16.47 2.44
N LYS A 407 -28.35 -15.98 3.58
CA LYS A 407 -28.97 -14.66 3.72
C LYS A 407 -28.53 -13.92 4.97
N TRP A 408 -28.40 -12.61 4.82
CA TRP A 408 -28.23 -11.69 5.94
C TRP A 408 -29.58 -11.29 6.54
N GLN A 409 -29.69 -11.46 7.85
CA GLN A 409 -30.76 -10.95 8.68
C GLN A 409 -30.18 -9.85 9.59
N ARG A 410 -30.79 -8.67 9.58
CA ARG A 410 -30.48 -7.64 10.59
C ARG A 410 -31.16 -8.01 11.90
N LEU A 411 -30.40 -7.99 12.99
CA LEU A 411 -30.88 -8.23 14.35
C LEU A 411 -30.99 -6.87 15.05
N ASP A 412 -32.22 -6.47 15.38
CA ASP A 412 -32.49 -5.22 16.08
C ASP A 412 -33.01 -5.51 17.49
N TYR A 413 -32.16 -5.26 18.48
CA TYR A 413 -32.44 -5.55 19.89
C TYR A 413 -32.87 -4.31 20.68
N GLY A 414 -33.12 -3.17 20.02
CA GLY A 414 -33.47 -1.92 20.72
C GLY A 414 -32.37 -1.44 21.69
N LEU A 415 -31.11 -1.75 21.37
CA LEU A 415 -29.95 -1.39 22.19
C LEU A 415 -29.64 0.11 22.06
N ASN A 416 -29.07 0.67 23.12
CA ASN A 416 -28.87 2.11 23.23
C ASN A 416 -27.69 2.55 22.34
N LEU A 417 -27.96 3.33 21.29
CA LEU A 417 -26.98 3.77 20.27
C LEU A 417 -25.80 4.61 20.81
N ASN A 418 -25.79 4.94 22.10
CA ASN A 418 -24.73 5.68 22.78
C ASN A 418 -23.72 4.79 23.52
N ASP A 419 -23.95 3.48 23.64
CA ASP A 419 -22.99 2.57 24.26
C ASP A 419 -22.07 1.98 23.16
N SER A 420 -20.76 1.89 23.42
CA SER A 420 -19.84 1.14 22.55
C SER A 420 -20.11 -0.36 22.68
N PHE A 421 -20.20 -1.08 21.54
CA PHE A 421 -20.53 -2.51 21.51
C PHE A 421 -19.43 -3.36 20.85
N TRP A 422 -19.27 -4.60 21.35
CA TRP A 422 -18.38 -5.61 20.76
C TRP A 422 -18.90 -7.04 21.00
N LEU A 423 -18.42 -8.01 20.22
CA LEU A 423 -18.77 -9.42 20.39
C LEU A 423 -17.70 -10.14 21.23
N THR A 424 -18.12 -11.10 22.04
CA THR A 424 -17.19 -11.99 22.77
C THR A 424 -17.83 -13.35 22.91
N ARG A 425 -17.15 -14.40 22.43
CA ARG A 425 -17.56 -15.77 22.65
C ARG A 425 -16.99 -16.29 23.97
N LEU A 426 -17.86 -16.72 24.88
CA LEU A 426 -17.48 -17.31 26.15
C LEU A 426 -18.08 -18.73 26.23
N GLY A 427 -17.28 -19.72 25.83
CA GLY A 427 -17.72 -21.11 25.73
C GLY A 427 -18.81 -21.30 24.65
N GLU A 428 -19.97 -21.80 25.07
CA GLU A 428 -21.14 -22.05 24.22
C GLU A 428 -22.10 -20.86 24.10
N THR A 429 -21.72 -19.68 24.61
CA THR A 429 -22.58 -18.47 24.59
C THR A 429 -21.86 -17.31 23.91
N LEU A 430 -22.53 -16.71 22.92
CA LEU A 430 -22.12 -15.43 22.35
C LEU A 430 -22.60 -14.30 23.26
N TRP A 431 -21.72 -13.37 23.61
CA TRP A 431 -22.05 -12.19 24.39
C TRP A 431 -21.84 -10.94 23.54
N LEU A 432 -22.87 -10.11 23.44
CA LEU A 432 -22.76 -8.74 22.96
C LEU A 432 -22.50 -7.86 24.19
N HIS A 433 -21.29 -7.36 24.29
CA HIS A 433 -20.87 -6.52 25.41
C HIS A 433 -21.09 -5.04 25.08
N SER A 434 -21.34 -4.28 26.14
CA SER A 434 -21.33 -2.82 26.22
C SER A 434 -20.56 -2.41 27.46
N GLU A 435 -20.16 -1.15 27.56
CA GLU A 435 -19.39 -0.62 28.71
C GLU A 435 -19.98 -0.99 30.08
N ASN A 436 -21.32 -1.06 30.16
CA ASN A 436 -22.05 -1.22 31.42
C ASN A 436 -22.79 -2.57 31.53
N ASN A 437 -22.98 -3.31 30.43
CA ASN A 437 -23.78 -4.54 30.39
C ASN A 437 -23.22 -5.56 29.39
N ALA A 438 -23.32 -6.84 29.70
CA ALA A 438 -23.13 -7.92 28.75
C ALA A 438 -24.49 -8.60 28.48
N TYR A 439 -24.83 -8.77 27.21
CA TYR A 439 -26.07 -9.39 26.75
C TYR A 439 -25.75 -10.75 26.11
N ALA A 440 -26.20 -11.84 26.71
CA ALA A 440 -26.05 -13.18 26.12
C ALA A 440 -27.02 -13.31 24.94
N ILE A 441 -26.50 -13.65 23.77
CA ILE A 441 -27.25 -13.98 22.57
C ILE A 441 -27.31 -15.51 22.48
N ASN A 442 -28.52 -16.07 22.45
CA ASN A 442 -28.72 -17.51 22.27
C ASN A 442 -28.66 -17.91 20.76
N PRO A 443 -28.62 -19.21 20.42
CA PRO A 443 -28.58 -19.65 19.01
C PRO A 443 -29.78 -19.16 18.16
N PHE A 444 -30.94 -18.96 18.80
CA PHE A 444 -32.14 -18.39 18.17
C PHE A 444 -32.05 -16.88 17.92
N SER A 445 -30.92 -16.24 18.27
CA SER A 445 -30.68 -14.81 18.10
C SER A 445 -31.64 -13.96 18.94
N GLU A 446 -31.91 -14.39 20.17
CA GLU A 446 -32.59 -13.61 21.20
C GLU A 446 -31.65 -13.33 22.38
N ILE A 447 -31.88 -12.22 23.09
CA ILE A 447 -31.15 -11.91 24.33
C ILE A 447 -31.70 -12.78 25.45
N SER A 448 -30.89 -13.76 25.91
CA SER A 448 -31.27 -14.72 26.95
C SER A 448 -30.94 -14.26 28.37
N GLU A 449 -29.87 -13.49 28.54
CA GLU A 449 -29.42 -12.98 29.84
C GLU A 449 -28.81 -11.58 29.70
N ARG A 450 -29.01 -10.71 30.70
CA ARG A 450 -28.30 -9.43 30.83
C ARG A 450 -27.53 -9.40 32.14
N LYS A 451 -26.20 -9.34 32.07
CA LYS A 451 -25.31 -9.15 33.23
C LYS A 451 -24.84 -7.70 33.28
N LYS A 452 -24.87 -7.07 34.46
CA LYS A 452 -24.30 -5.72 34.66
C LYS A 452 -22.82 -5.85 34.99
N ILE A 453 -21.97 -5.14 34.23
CA ILE A 453 -20.52 -5.13 34.46
C ILE A 453 -20.25 -4.22 35.67
N ASN A 454 -19.65 -4.77 36.74
CA ASN A 454 -19.59 -4.09 38.03
C ASN A 454 -18.12 -3.75 38.39
N PRO A 455 -17.75 -2.46 38.58
CA PRO A 455 -16.35 -2.07 38.72
C PRO A 455 -15.67 -2.52 40.03
N ALA A 456 -16.46 -2.80 41.08
CA ALA A 456 -15.96 -3.09 42.43
C ALA A 456 -16.40 -4.46 42.97
N LEU A 457 -16.34 -5.51 42.13
CA LEU A 457 -16.70 -6.87 42.54
C LEU A 457 -15.55 -7.50 43.35
N PRO A 458 -15.73 -7.89 44.62
CA PRO A 458 -14.68 -8.59 45.36
C PRO A 458 -14.36 -9.92 44.68
N LEU A 459 -13.08 -10.15 44.38
CA LEU A 459 -12.54 -11.33 43.65
C LEU A 459 -13.10 -12.67 44.10
N LYS A 460 -13.48 -12.78 45.38
CA LYS A 460 -14.11 -13.94 46.01
C LYS A 460 -15.35 -14.48 45.28
N ASN A 461 -16.05 -13.64 44.51
CA ASN A 461 -17.27 -14.00 43.78
C ASN A 461 -17.13 -13.84 42.24
N ALA A 462 -15.92 -13.64 41.71
CA ALA A 462 -15.72 -13.37 40.28
C ALA A 462 -15.51 -14.67 39.47
N SER A 463 -16.17 -14.80 38.32
CA SER A 463 -16.00 -15.93 37.41
C SER A 463 -14.82 -15.71 36.47
N LEU A 464 -13.80 -16.57 36.57
CA LEU A 464 -12.63 -16.58 35.68
C LEU A 464 -12.99 -17.28 34.36
N ALA A 465 -12.74 -16.63 33.24
CA ALA A 465 -12.82 -17.25 31.92
C ALA A 465 -11.43 -17.71 31.46
N ILE A 466 -11.42 -18.85 30.79
CA ILE A 466 -10.24 -19.41 30.13
C ILE A 466 -10.64 -19.56 28.66
N ASP A 467 -9.98 -18.83 27.77
CA ASP A 467 -10.04 -19.08 26.33
C ASP A 467 -8.81 -19.88 25.92
N ILE A 468 -8.99 -20.91 25.09
CA ILE A 468 -7.90 -21.78 24.60
C ILE A 468 -8.03 -21.94 23.09
N LYS A 469 -7.11 -21.33 22.34
CA LYS A 469 -7.07 -21.44 20.88
C LYS A 469 -6.02 -22.49 20.47
N PRO A 470 -6.42 -23.60 19.82
CA PRO A 470 -5.48 -24.61 19.36
C PRO A 470 -4.67 -24.10 18.16
N SER A 471 -3.35 -24.28 18.21
CA SER A 471 -2.38 -23.87 17.18
C SER A 471 -1.54 -25.08 16.77
N GLY A 472 -2.13 -25.97 15.95
CA GLY A 472 -1.49 -27.19 15.48
C GLY A 472 -1.16 -28.17 16.60
N SER A 473 0.13 -28.30 16.95
CA SER A 473 0.62 -29.16 18.04
C SER A 473 0.77 -28.44 19.39
N ALA A 474 0.40 -27.17 19.47
CA ALA A 474 0.38 -26.35 20.68
C ALA A 474 -1.03 -25.79 20.91
N ALA A 475 -1.28 -25.20 22.09
CA ALA A 475 -2.46 -24.38 22.33
C ALA A 475 -2.08 -23.10 23.06
N GLU A 476 -2.74 -21.99 22.74
CA GLU A 476 -2.55 -20.71 23.41
C GLU A 476 -3.71 -20.48 24.37
N ALA A 477 -3.43 -20.08 25.61
CA ALA A 477 -4.45 -19.85 26.63
C ALA A 477 -4.43 -18.42 27.18
N TRP A 478 -5.61 -17.79 27.24
CA TRP A 478 -5.85 -16.49 27.84
C TRP A 478 -6.72 -16.63 29.08
N PHE A 479 -6.43 -15.82 30.11
CA PHE A 479 -7.19 -15.78 31.36
C PHE A 479 -7.78 -14.38 31.55
N SER A 480 -9.08 -14.31 31.84
CA SER A 480 -9.79 -13.04 32.00
C SER A 480 -10.89 -13.13 33.06
N LEU A 481 -11.40 -11.97 33.47
CA LEU A 481 -12.58 -11.84 34.33
C LEU A 481 -13.63 -11.01 33.56
N PRO A 482 -14.39 -11.61 32.61
CA PRO A 482 -15.17 -10.88 31.61
C PRO A 482 -16.34 -10.05 32.16
N PHE A 483 -16.57 -10.09 33.47
CA PHE A 483 -17.62 -9.33 34.18
C PHE A 483 -17.05 -8.41 35.28
N SER A 484 -15.74 -8.15 35.30
CA SER A 484 -15.05 -7.32 36.31
C SER A 484 -14.05 -6.35 35.66
N ARG A 485 -13.92 -5.13 36.20
CA ARG A 485 -12.97 -4.10 35.71
C ARG A 485 -11.63 -4.06 36.49
N VAL A 486 -11.29 -5.11 37.23
CA VAL A 486 -9.98 -5.20 37.91
C VAL A 486 -8.88 -5.36 36.85
N GLY A 487 -8.06 -4.31 36.67
CA GLY A 487 -7.08 -4.23 35.59
C GLY A 487 -5.81 -5.08 35.76
N ASN A 488 -4.76 -4.72 35.03
CA ASN A 488 -3.55 -5.52 34.76
C ASN A 488 -2.66 -5.87 35.99
N THR A 489 -3.13 -5.66 37.22
CA THR A 489 -2.44 -6.05 38.48
C THR A 489 -2.75 -7.49 38.93
N LEU A 490 -3.59 -8.22 38.20
CA LEU A 490 -3.93 -9.61 38.54
C LEU A 490 -2.74 -10.55 38.29
N THR A 491 -2.38 -11.30 39.33
CA THR A 491 -1.48 -12.45 39.20
C THR A 491 -2.33 -13.71 39.06
N TYR A 492 -2.00 -14.54 38.08
CA TYR A 492 -2.63 -15.83 37.87
C TYR A 492 -1.69 -16.96 38.32
N ARG A 493 -2.27 -18.08 38.72
CA ARG A 493 -1.55 -19.35 38.85
C ARG A 493 -2.28 -20.45 38.11
N TYR A 494 -1.54 -21.32 37.46
CA TYR A 494 -2.08 -22.44 36.69
C TYR A 494 -1.36 -23.74 36.99
N LYS A 495 -2.02 -24.86 36.69
CA LYS A 495 -1.44 -26.20 36.68
C LYS A 495 -2.05 -27.04 35.56
N LEU A 496 -1.27 -27.99 35.06
CA LEU A 496 -1.65 -28.88 33.96
C LEU A 496 -1.87 -30.29 34.49
N ASP A 497 -3.11 -30.76 34.34
CA ASP A 497 -3.62 -32.03 34.86
C ASP A 497 -3.72 -32.12 36.40
N LYS A 498 -4.66 -32.92 36.90
CA LYS A 498 -5.03 -32.96 38.33
C LYS A 498 -3.94 -33.53 39.24
N ASN A 499 -3.01 -34.30 38.67
CA ASN A 499 -1.89 -34.94 39.38
C ASN A 499 -0.64 -34.06 39.52
N GLN A 500 -0.55 -32.89 38.88
CA GLN A 500 0.54 -31.94 39.16
C GLN A 500 0.31 -31.25 40.52
N THR A 501 1.32 -31.32 41.39
CA THR A 501 1.30 -30.75 42.75
C THR A 501 1.85 -29.32 42.83
N ALA A 502 2.63 -28.90 41.83
CA ALA A 502 3.21 -27.56 41.76
C ALA A 502 2.32 -26.61 40.93
N TRP A 503 2.13 -25.39 41.43
CA TRP A 503 1.50 -24.30 40.69
C TRP A 503 2.56 -23.44 40.01
N SER A 504 2.32 -23.08 38.75
CA SER A 504 3.11 -22.09 38.02
C SER A 504 2.41 -20.74 38.08
N TYR A 505 3.16 -19.64 38.20
CA TYR A 505 2.64 -18.28 38.36
C TYR A 505 2.94 -17.45 37.12
N ILE A 506 2.02 -16.54 36.76
CA ILE A 506 2.11 -15.70 35.58
C ILE A 506 1.36 -14.38 35.82
N GLN A 507 1.94 -13.24 35.42
CA GLN A 507 1.25 -11.94 35.48
C GLN A 507 0.36 -11.73 34.26
N HIS A 508 -0.68 -10.89 34.38
CA HIS A 508 -1.61 -10.64 33.26
C HIS A 508 -0.90 -10.15 31.98
N SER A 509 0.20 -9.41 32.12
CA SER A 509 1.05 -8.91 31.03
C SER A 509 1.85 -9.98 30.28
N GLU A 510 1.88 -11.22 30.77
CA GLU A 510 2.65 -12.34 30.19
C GLU A 510 1.75 -13.31 29.39
N LEU A 511 0.48 -12.98 29.17
CA LEU A 511 -0.45 -13.72 28.33
C LEU A 511 -0.27 -13.40 26.82
N PRO A 512 -0.54 -14.33 25.90
CA PRO A 512 -1.04 -15.70 26.10
C PRO A 512 -0.02 -16.69 26.68
N LEU A 513 -0.52 -17.62 27.49
CA LEU A 513 0.25 -18.77 27.94
C LEU A 513 0.36 -19.81 26.83
N GLN A 514 1.59 -20.18 26.47
CA GLN A 514 1.90 -21.24 25.49
C GLN A 514 1.85 -22.63 26.13
N LEU A 515 0.89 -23.46 25.71
CA LEU A 515 0.66 -24.82 26.19
C LEU A 515 1.24 -25.86 25.22
N ASN A 516 2.53 -26.18 25.42
CA ASN A 516 3.23 -27.20 24.65
C ASN A 516 3.21 -28.54 25.40
N GLN A 517 2.46 -29.54 24.90
CA GLN A 517 2.50 -30.91 25.44
C GLN A 517 3.20 -31.88 24.48
N PRO A 518 4.07 -32.78 24.97
CA PRO A 518 4.84 -33.69 24.13
C PRO A 518 4.04 -34.90 23.61
N PHE A 519 2.83 -35.14 24.13
CA PHE A 519 1.99 -36.28 23.75
C PHE A 519 0.58 -35.82 23.38
N PRO A 520 -0.10 -36.49 22.43
CA PRO A 520 -1.49 -36.21 22.11
C PRO A 520 -2.41 -36.79 23.19
N GLY A 521 -3.42 -36.01 23.57
CA GLY A 521 -4.34 -36.34 24.66
C GLY A 521 -5.20 -35.14 25.07
N THR A 522 -6.17 -35.40 25.96
CA THR A 522 -6.99 -34.36 26.58
C THR A 522 -6.36 -33.95 27.92
N TYR A 523 -5.97 -32.69 28.02
CA TYR A 523 -5.34 -32.10 29.19
C TYR A 523 -6.31 -31.15 29.90
N GLN A 524 -6.35 -31.19 31.23
CA GLN A 524 -7.09 -30.19 32.03
C GLN A 524 -6.16 -29.07 32.47
N LEU A 525 -6.52 -27.83 32.18
CA LEU A 525 -5.87 -26.62 32.70
C LEU A 525 -6.71 -26.08 33.85
N THR A 526 -6.16 -26.04 35.07
CA THR A 526 -6.78 -25.33 36.21
C THR A 526 -6.10 -23.99 36.38
N VAL A 527 -6.88 -22.90 36.48
CA VAL A 527 -6.38 -21.53 36.64
C VAL A 527 -7.03 -20.86 37.85
N GLN A 528 -6.27 -20.06 38.59
CA GLN A 528 -6.77 -19.20 39.66
C GLN A 528 -6.20 -17.78 39.55
N ALA A 529 -6.94 -16.76 40.02
CA ALA A 529 -6.50 -15.37 40.06
C ALA A 529 -6.42 -14.79 41.50
N SER A 530 -5.51 -13.83 41.68
CA SER A 530 -5.24 -13.09 42.91
C SER A 530 -4.90 -11.62 42.62
N LEU A 531 -5.27 -10.71 43.53
CA LEU A 531 -4.94 -9.27 43.49
C LEU A 531 -3.71 -8.91 44.34
N ASP A 532 -3.37 -9.77 45.31
CA ASP A 532 -2.36 -9.54 46.36
C ASP A 532 -1.21 -10.56 46.34
N GLY A 533 -1.32 -11.61 45.51
CA GLY A 533 -0.35 -12.71 45.41
C GLY A 533 -0.50 -13.77 46.51
N GLU A 534 -1.11 -13.41 47.64
CA GLU A 534 -1.29 -14.29 48.81
C GLU A 534 -2.65 -15.01 48.80
N ASN A 535 -3.73 -14.34 48.42
CA ASN A 535 -5.09 -14.88 48.46
C ASN A 535 -5.64 -15.20 47.06
N TRP A 536 -6.05 -16.45 46.88
CA TRP A 536 -6.47 -17.01 45.59
C TRP A 536 -7.96 -17.33 45.62
N TYR A 537 -8.72 -16.72 44.70
CA TYR A 537 -10.18 -16.68 44.80
C TYR A 537 -10.92 -17.22 43.58
N ALA A 538 -10.81 -16.54 42.44
CA ALA A 538 -11.52 -16.91 41.22
C ALA A 538 -10.82 -18.10 40.56
N GLN A 539 -11.46 -19.27 40.52
CA GLN A 539 -10.95 -20.49 39.87
C GLN A 539 -11.80 -20.86 38.66
N ASN A 540 -11.18 -21.37 37.60
CA ASN A 540 -11.87 -22.15 36.58
C ASN A 540 -11.00 -23.32 36.06
N GLU A 541 -11.62 -24.28 35.40
CA GLU A 541 -11.00 -25.45 34.77
C GLU A 541 -11.47 -25.56 33.32
N ALA A 542 -10.53 -25.63 32.38
CA ALA A 542 -10.81 -25.84 30.96
C ALA A 542 -10.06 -27.07 30.45
N SER A 543 -10.70 -27.89 29.62
CA SER A 543 -10.10 -29.06 29.00
C SER A 543 -9.76 -28.73 27.54
N TYR A 544 -8.57 -29.10 27.08
CA TYR A 544 -8.15 -28.96 25.68
C TYR A 544 -7.51 -30.26 25.18
N SER A 545 -7.61 -30.51 23.87
CA SER A 545 -7.08 -31.73 23.25
C SER A 545 -6.05 -31.38 22.18
N ILE A 546 -4.86 -32.00 22.25
CA ILE A 546 -3.86 -31.90 21.18
C ILE A 546 -3.98 -33.12 20.25
N THR A 547 -4.17 -32.86 18.96
CA THR A 547 -4.36 -33.87 17.91
C THR A 547 -3.05 -34.27 17.21
N HIS A 548 -2.98 -35.49 16.69
CA HIS A 548 -1.84 -35.97 15.90
C HIS A 548 -1.66 -35.21 14.58
N PRO A 549 -0.40 -34.92 14.17
CA PRO A 549 -0.08 -34.71 12.76
C PRO A 549 -0.39 -35.97 11.94
N PHE A 550 -1.10 -35.83 10.82
CA PHE A 550 -1.71 -36.94 10.06
C PHE A 550 -0.76 -38.10 9.78
N TRP A 551 0.50 -37.83 9.43
CA TRP A 551 1.53 -38.82 9.10
C TRP A 551 1.97 -39.72 10.27
N THR A 552 1.60 -39.38 11.51
CA THR A 552 1.87 -40.19 12.71
C THR A 552 0.68 -41.03 13.17
N THR A 553 -0.47 -40.92 12.52
CA THR A 553 -1.68 -41.64 12.91
C THR A 553 -1.57 -43.15 12.66
N PRO A 554 -2.27 -44.00 13.45
CA PRO A 554 -2.33 -45.44 13.19
C PRO A 554 -2.80 -45.77 11.77
N TYR A 555 -3.72 -44.96 11.21
CA TYR A 555 -4.21 -45.10 9.85
C TYR A 555 -3.17 -44.74 8.79
N ALA A 556 -2.34 -43.71 9.00
CA ALA A 556 -1.22 -43.41 8.11
C ALA A 556 -0.12 -44.49 8.18
N ILE A 557 0.19 -45.00 9.37
CA ILE A 557 1.13 -46.13 9.55
C ILE A 557 0.56 -47.42 8.90
N PHE A 558 -0.75 -47.65 9.00
CA PHE A 558 -1.46 -48.71 8.29
C PHE A 558 -1.43 -48.48 6.76
N GLY A 559 -1.58 -47.24 6.32
CA GLY A 559 -1.42 -46.83 4.91
C GLY A 559 -0.02 -47.08 4.37
N TYR A 560 1.03 -46.71 5.12
CA TYR A 560 2.42 -46.99 4.74
C TYR A 560 2.73 -48.49 4.71
N SER A 561 2.16 -49.27 5.63
CA SER A 561 2.29 -50.73 5.60
C SER A 561 1.45 -51.39 4.50
N ILE A 562 0.30 -50.81 4.10
CA ILE A 562 -0.44 -51.18 2.88
C ILE A 562 0.38 -50.86 1.63
N VAL A 563 1.00 -49.67 1.54
CA VAL A 563 1.85 -49.30 0.39
C VAL A 563 3.08 -50.19 0.31
N ALA A 564 3.70 -50.54 1.45
CA ALA A 564 4.79 -51.52 1.51
C ALA A 564 4.30 -52.93 1.11
N LEU A 565 3.12 -53.36 1.54
CA LEU A 565 2.49 -54.62 1.13
C LEU A 565 2.06 -54.62 -0.34
N LEU A 566 1.71 -53.47 -0.92
CA LEU A 566 1.44 -53.31 -2.35
C LEU A 566 2.74 -53.32 -3.17
N ALA A 567 3.82 -52.72 -2.69
CA ALA A 567 5.15 -52.83 -3.32
C ALA A 567 5.68 -54.27 -3.26
N LEU A 568 5.49 -54.96 -2.13
CA LEU A 568 5.75 -56.39 -1.98
C LEU A 568 4.81 -57.22 -2.87
N GLY A 569 3.55 -56.83 -2.98
CA GLY A 569 2.54 -57.44 -3.84
C GLY A 569 2.88 -57.30 -5.32
N ILE A 570 3.34 -56.13 -5.77
CA ILE A 570 3.78 -55.85 -7.13
C ILE A 570 5.05 -56.64 -7.46
N THR A 571 6.03 -56.72 -6.55
CA THR A 571 7.22 -57.57 -6.76
C THR A 571 6.87 -59.06 -6.78
N VAL A 572 5.92 -59.52 -5.95
CA VAL A 572 5.35 -60.88 -6.02
C VAL A 572 4.53 -61.10 -7.30
N VAL A 573 3.82 -60.09 -7.81
CA VAL A 573 3.07 -60.17 -9.08
C VAL A 573 4.02 -60.25 -10.27
N LEU A 574 5.10 -59.46 -10.30
CA LEU A 574 6.14 -59.54 -11.33
C LEU A 574 6.86 -60.89 -11.30
N TYR A 575 7.16 -61.42 -10.11
CA TYR A 575 7.71 -62.77 -9.92
C TYR A 575 6.72 -63.87 -10.38
N ARG A 576 5.42 -63.73 -10.03
CA ARG A 576 4.34 -64.61 -10.51
C ARG A 576 4.11 -64.52 -12.00
N PHE A 577 4.30 -63.36 -12.64
CA PHE A 577 4.19 -63.18 -14.08
C PHE A 577 5.28 -63.97 -14.81
N LYS A 578 6.50 -63.98 -14.25
CA LYS A 578 7.63 -64.79 -14.72
C LYS A 578 7.38 -66.29 -14.56
N LEU A 579 6.74 -66.72 -13.46
CA LEU A 579 6.27 -68.11 -13.28
C LEU A 579 5.11 -68.48 -14.22
N LYS A 580 4.22 -67.53 -14.54
CA LYS A 580 3.05 -67.75 -15.41
C LYS A 580 3.43 -68.07 -16.86
N GLN A 581 4.54 -67.54 -17.36
CA GLN A 581 5.08 -67.92 -18.66
C GLN A 581 5.52 -69.40 -18.71
N LEU A 582 6.02 -69.96 -17.59
CA LEU A 582 6.41 -71.36 -17.50
C LEU A 582 5.20 -72.32 -17.34
N THR A 583 4.10 -71.88 -16.70
CA THR A 583 2.88 -72.69 -16.55
C THR A 583 1.92 -72.63 -17.75
N ASN A 584 2.04 -71.60 -18.60
CA ASN A 584 1.32 -71.54 -19.88
C ASN A 584 1.69 -72.68 -20.83
N LEU A 585 2.90 -73.25 -20.73
CA LEU A 585 3.31 -74.42 -21.51
C LEU A 585 2.56 -75.71 -21.08
N ALA A 586 2.13 -75.80 -19.81
CA ALA A 586 1.48 -76.98 -19.25
C ALA A 586 -0.05 -76.97 -19.38
N THR A 587 -0.66 -75.80 -19.62
CA THR A 587 -2.12 -75.63 -19.56
C THR A 587 -2.86 -75.83 -20.89
N SER A 588 -2.13 -76.06 -22.00
CA SER A 588 -2.69 -76.46 -23.30
C SER A 588 -3.56 -77.73 -23.20
N LEU A 589 -3.13 -78.70 -22.39
CA LEU A 589 -3.85 -79.96 -22.15
C LEU A 589 -5.18 -79.80 -21.40
N ASN A 590 -5.44 -78.65 -20.77
CA ASN A 590 -6.67 -78.41 -20.00
C ASN A 590 -7.78 -77.73 -20.84
N GLY A 591 -7.56 -77.57 -22.16
CA GLY A 591 -8.44 -76.82 -23.06
C GLY A 591 -9.85 -77.41 -23.24
N GLN A 592 -10.01 -78.74 -23.15
CA GLN A 592 -11.31 -79.39 -23.36
C GLN A 592 -12.31 -79.15 -22.21
N ALA A 593 -11.84 -78.90 -20.99
CA ALA A 593 -12.71 -78.57 -19.85
C ALA A 593 -13.25 -77.13 -19.89
N LYS A 594 -12.67 -76.25 -20.71
CA LYS A 594 -13.04 -74.82 -20.77
C LYS A 594 -14.26 -74.49 -21.63
N ALA A 595 -14.68 -75.38 -22.53
CA ALA A 595 -15.76 -75.10 -23.48
C ALA A 595 -17.10 -74.74 -22.81
N LEU A 596 -17.41 -75.35 -21.67
CA LEU A 596 -18.62 -75.07 -20.88
C LEU A 596 -18.55 -73.77 -20.05
N GLN A 597 -17.36 -73.15 -19.92
CA GLN A 597 -17.16 -71.96 -19.08
C GLN A 597 -17.33 -70.64 -19.86
N PHE A 598 -17.37 -70.69 -21.19
CA PHE A 598 -17.42 -69.50 -22.06
C PHE A 598 -18.83 -68.95 -22.34
N SER A 599 -19.91 -69.69 -22.03
CA SER A 599 -21.29 -69.27 -22.36
C SER A 599 -21.94 -68.30 -21.36
N ARG A 600 -21.26 -67.93 -20.26
CA ARG A 600 -21.79 -67.07 -19.17
C ARG A 600 -23.25 -67.39 -18.79
N SER A 601 -23.57 -68.67 -18.71
CA SER A 601 -24.92 -69.16 -18.39
C SER A 601 -24.84 -69.99 -17.11
N GLN A 602 -25.65 -69.66 -16.10
CA GLN A 602 -25.74 -70.47 -14.90
C GLN A 602 -26.66 -71.67 -15.15
N TYR A 603 -26.15 -72.88 -14.98
CA TYR A 603 -26.95 -74.10 -15.17
C TYR A 603 -27.67 -74.50 -13.88
N TRP A 604 -28.96 -74.80 -14.00
CA TRP A 604 -29.79 -75.27 -12.90
C TRP A 604 -30.64 -76.49 -13.32
N GLN A 605 -30.92 -77.35 -12.33
CA GLN A 605 -31.67 -78.58 -12.48
C GLN A 605 -32.67 -78.68 -11.32
N TRP A 606 -33.96 -78.68 -11.62
CA TRP A 606 -35.06 -78.69 -10.67
C TRP A 606 -35.83 -80.01 -10.77
N ASN A 607 -35.83 -80.80 -9.71
CA ASN A 607 -36.63 -82.02 -9.62
C ASN A 607 -38.07 -81.63 -9.26
N LEU A 608 -39.02 -81.83 -10.18
CA LEU A 608 -40.42 -81.43 -9.99
C LEU A 608 -41.15 -82.31 -8.97
N SER A 609 -40.65 -83.51 -8.69
CA SER A 609 -41.26 -84.47 -7.74
C SER A 609 -40.76 -84.31 -6.31
N THR A 610 -39.49 -83.95 -6.08
CA THR A 610 -38.94 -83.70 -4.73
C THR A 610 -38.91 -82.21 -4.36
N GLY A 611 -39.00 -81.33 -5.37
CA GLY A 611 -38.88 -79.89 -5.24
C GLY A 611 -37.44 -79.38 -5.13
N GLU A 612 -36.43 -80.26 -5.15
CA GLU A 612 -35.02 -79.92 -4.96
C GLU A 612 -34.40 -79.26 -6.21
N LEU A 613 -33.67 -78.17 -6.00
CA LEU A 613 -32.96 -77.41 -7.03
C LEU A 613 -31.44 -77.53 -6.89
N LEU A 614 -30.80 -78.22 -7.84
CA LEU A 614 -29.34 -78.28 -8.00
C LEU A 614 -28.86 -77.16 -8.92
N ARG A 615 -27.79 -76.46 -8.53
CA ARG A 615 -27.14 -75.41 -9.36
C ARG A 615 -25.68 -75.77 -9.59
N GLN A 616 -25.18 -75.54 -10.81
CA GLN A 616 -23.76 -75.67 -11.16
C GLN A 616 -23.30 -74.39 -11.86
N TYR A 617 -22.02 -74.03 -11.69
CA TYR A 617 -21.43 -72.79 -12.22
C TYR A 617 -22.16 -71.50 -11.78
N ILE A 618 -22.46 -71.41 -10.47
CA ILE A 618 -22.98 -70.19 -9.83
C ILE A 618 -21.98 -69.03 -10.03
N TRP A 619 -22.43 -67.88 -10.50
CA TRP A 619 -21.54 -66.73 -10.68
C TRP A 619 -21.21 -66.05 -9.34
N PRO A 620 -20.01 -65.47 -9.18
CA PRO A 620 -19.66 -64.69 -7.98
C PRO A 620 -20.57 -63.48 -7.78
N ASP A 621 -20.99 -62.86 -8.89
CA ASP A 621 -21.65 -61.56 -8.88
C ASP A 621 -23.17 -61.63 -8.65
N CYS A 622 -23.78 -62.82 -8.56
CA CYS A 622 -25.19 -62.98 -8.22
C CYS A 622 -25.51 -64.25 -7.38
N PRO A 623 -25.05 -64.34 -6.12
CA PRO A 623 -25.24 -65.52 -5.28
C PRO A 623 -26.70 -65.76 -4.83
N ALA A 624 -27.54 -64.70 -4.79
CA ALA A 624 -28.78 -64.63 -4.01
C ALA A 624 -29.97 -65.51 -4.47
N PHE A 625 -29.89 -66.17 -5.63
CA PHE A 625 -31.03 -66.89 -6.24
C PHE A 625 -30.85 -68.42 -6.31
N PRO A 626 -31.57 -69.26 -5.53
CA PRO A 626 -32.35 -68.96 -4.33
C PRO A 626 -31.65 -69.46 -3.05
N VAL A 627 -32.05 -68.90 -1.89
CA VAL A 627 -31.59 -69.33 -0.55
C VAL A 627 -32.37 -70.56 -0.04
N ASP A 628 -33.60 -70.76 -0.50
CA ASP A 628 -34.59 -71.63 0.15
C ASP A 628 -34.75 -73.02 -0.51
N GLY A 629 -33.91 -73.36 -1.48
CA GLY A 629 -33.93 -74.66 -2.17
C GLY A 629 -35.16 -74.96 -3.04
N ARG A 630 -36.16 -74.08 -3.08
CA ARG A 630 -37.42 -74.20 -3.85
C ARG A 630 -37.71 -72.89 -4.60
N ARG A 631 -38.26 -73.00 -5.82
CA ARG A 631 -38.34 -71.90 -6.81
C ARG A 631 -39.50 -70.91 -6.60
N LEU A 632 -40.55 -71.30 -5.87
CA LEU A 632 -41.75 -70.50 -5.59
C LEU A 632 -42.13 -70.61 -4.10
N LYS A 633 -42.91 -69.65 -3.60
CA LYS A 633 -43.26 -69.49 -2.17
C LYS A 633 -43.77 -70.78 -1.53
N SER A 634 -43.03 -71.30 -0.54
CA SER A 634 -43.58 -72.21 0.46
C SER A 634 -44.34 -71.39 1.52
N PRO A 635 -45.41 -71.91 2.17
CA PRO A 635 -46.18 -71.16 3.17
C PRO A 635 -45.39 -70.64 4.39
N GLU A 636 -44.16 -71.11 4.58
CA GLU A 636 -43.33 -70.85 5.77
C GLU A 636 -42.10 -69.95 5.49
N SER A 637 -41.92 -69.40 4.27
CA SER A 637 -40.84 -68.44 3.95
C SER A 637 -41.39 -67.10 3.46
N THR A 638 -40.89 -66.01 4.05
CA THR A 638 -41.43 -64.64 3.87
C THR A 638 -40.63 -63.76 2.91
N SER A 639 -39.48 -64.21 2.37
CA SER A 639 -38.57 -63.36 1.58
C SER A 639 -38.12 -64.01 0.27
N SER A 640 -38.88 -63.81 -0.81
CA SER A 640 -38.39 -64.04 -2.18
C SER A 640 -37.46 -62.89 -2.60
N ASN A 641 -36.36 -63.20 -3.29
CA ASN A 641 -35.44 -62.21 -3.83
C ASN A 641 -35.87 -61.64 -5.20
N ILE A 642 -37.06 -61.98 -5.69
CA ILE A 642 -37.61 -61.55 -6.97
C ILE A 642 -38.44 -60.27 -6.77
N HIS A 643 -38.36 -59.33 -7.72
CA HIS A 643 -39.06 -58.05 -7.62
C HIS A 643 -40.58 -58.26 -7.52
N PRO A 644 -41.30 -57.68 -6.53
CA PRO A 644 -42.70 -58.02 -6.25
C PRO A 644 -43.67 -57.87 -7.44
N GLY A 645 -43.42 -56.90 -8.33
CA GLY A 645 -44.22 -56.71 -9.55
C GLY A 645 -44.03 -57.78 -10.64
N ASP A 646 -42.96 -58.57 -10.57
CA ASP A 646 -42.57 -59.52 -11.62
C ASP A 646 -42.96 -60.98 -11.26
N VAL A 647 -43.27 -61.24 -9.97
CA VAL A 647 -43.54 -62.58 -9.41
C VAL A 647 -44.73 -63.28 -10.06
N ASN A 648 -45.86 -62.57 -10.25
CA ASN A 648 -47.08 -63.17 -10.80
C ASN A 648 -46.86 -63.67 -12.24
N ARG A 649 -46.17 -62.86 -13.06
CA ARG A 649 -45.83 -63.20 -14.46
C ARG A 649 -44.88 -64.40 -14.53
N LEU A 650 -43.90 -64.45 -13.64
CA LEU A 650 -42.98 -65.58 -13.54
C LEU A 650 -43.72 -66.89 -13.18
N GLN A 651 -44.64 -66.83 -12.24
CA GLN A 651 -45.39 -68.01 -11.79
C GLN A 651 -46.31 -68.55 -12.90
N GLU A 652 -47.05 -67.67 -13.59
CA GLU A 652 -47.88 -68.02 -14.75
C GLU A 652 -47.06 -68.67 -15.88
N ALA A 653 -45.86 -68.16 -16.18
CA ALA A 653 -44.98 -68.73 -17.19
C ALA A 653 -44.46 -70.14 -16.83
N ILE A 654 -44.20 -70.41 -15.54
CA ILE A 654 -43.79 -71.75 -15.05
C ILE A 654 -44.98 -72.71 -15.10
N ASP A 655 -46.14 -72.30 -14.60
CA ASP A 655 -47.34 -73.14 -14.52
C ASP A 655 -47.83 -73.55 -15.92
N ASN A 656 -47.76 -72.65 -16.91
CA ASN A 656 -48.10 -72.97 -18.31
C ASN A 656 -47.16 -74.03 -18.91
N HIS A 657 -45.86 -73.97 -18.61
CA HIS A 657 -44.88 -74.96 -19.10
C HIS A 657 -45.02 -76.32 -18.41
N VAL A 658 -45.20 -76.35 -17.08
CA VAL A 658 -45.38 -77.60 -16.31
C VAL A 658 -46.66 -78.34 -16.71
N ASN A 659 -47.73 -77.61 -17.05
CA ASN A 659 -48.96 -78.18 -17.59
C ASN A 659 -48.87 -78.58 -19.08
N GLY A 660 -47.68 -78.51 -19.70
CA GLY A 660 -47.43 -78.94 -21.07
C GLY A 660 -48.00 -78.01 -22.16
N GLN A 661 -48.33 -76.76 -21.82
CA GLN A 661 -48.90 -75.80 -22.78
C GLN A 661 -47.84 -75.07 -23.62
N THR A 662 -46.57 -75.09 -23.18
CA THR A 662 -45.42 -74.56 -23.93
C THR A 662 -44.30 -75.60 -24.03
N GLU A 663 -43.60 -75.67 -25.15
CA GLU A 663 -42.51 -76.64 -25.35
C GLU A 663 -41.24 -76.30 -24.55
N TYR A 664 -41.07 -75.01 -24.22
CA TYR A 664 -39.99 -74.46 -23.41
C TYR A 664 -40.57 -73.40 -22.46
N TYR A 665 -39.88 -73.17 -21.35
CA TYR A 665 -40.11 -72.04 -20.45
C TYR A 665 -39.08 -70.96 -20.74
N GLU A 666 -39.53 -69.70 -20.79
CA GLU A 666 -38.70 -68.51 -20.92
C GLU A 666 -39.36 -67.33 -20.21
N CYS A 667 -38.63 -66.63 -19.33
CA CYS A 667 -39.12 -65.42 -18.68
C CYS A 667 -37.97 -64.49 -18.26
N SER A 668 -38.13 -63.18 -18.48
CA SER A 668 -37.23 -62.16 -17.93
C SER A 668 -37.83 -61.51 -16.68
N TYR A 669 -37.04 -61.35 -15.62
CA TYR A 669 -37.48 -60.71 -14.37
C TYR A 669 -36.31 -60.08 -13.60
N ARG A 670 -36.62 -59.23 -12.63
CA ARG A 670 -35.62 -58.62 -11.75
C ARG A 670 -35.37 -59.44 -10.49
N ILE A 671 -34.11 -59.63 -10.16
CA ILE A 671 -33.66 -60.22 -8.89
C ILE A 671 -32.88 -59.20 -8.06
N ASN A 672 -33.13 -59.18 -6.76
CA ASN A 672 -32.37 -58.40 -5.79
C ASN A 672 -31.08 -59.16 -5.48
N ASN A 673 -29.97 -58.48 -5.73
CA ASN A 673 -28.64 -58.95 -5.44
C ASN A 673 -27.94 -57.91 -4.56
N SER A 674 -27.83 -58.21 -3.27
CA SER A 674 -27.15 -57.37 -2.26
C SER A 674 -27.57 -55.90 -2.23
N GLY A 675 -28.83 -55.60 -2.58
CA GLY A 675 -29.41 -54.25 -2.58
C GLY A 675 -29.64 -53.62 -3.96
N ALA A 676 -29.13 -54.21 -5.03
CA ALA A 676 -29.35 -53.76 -6.41
C ALA A 676 -30.26 -54.72 -7.19
N TRP A 677 -31.08 -54.20 -8.11
CA TRP A 677 -31.94 -55.00 -8.99
C TRP A 677 -31.21 -55.31 -10.30
N LEU A 678 -30.95 -56.60 -10.56
CA LEU A 678 -30.39 -57.09 -11.82
C LEU A 678 -31.48 -57.70 -12.70
N TRP A 679 -31.40 -57.49 -14.03
CA TRP A 679 -32.30 -58.09 -15.00
C TRP A 679 -31.74 -59.42 -15.50
N VAL A 680 -32.49 -60.51 -15.28
CA VAL A 680 -32.10 -61.85 -15.71
C VAL A 680 -33.13 -62.45 -16.65
N LEU A 681 -32.64 -63.20 -17.64
CA LEU A 681 -33.40 -64.08 -18.51
C LEU A 681 -33.22 -65.52 -18.02
N ASP A 682 -34.33 -66.19 -17.74
CA ASP A 682 -34.37 -67.57 -17.25
C ASP A 682 -35.10 -68.46 -18.26
N GLN A 683 -34.44 -69.52 -18.73
CA GLN A 683 -34.94 -70.43 -19.76
C GLN A 683 -34.77 -71.89 -19.31
N GLY A 684 -35.67 -72.79 -19.71
CA GLY A 684 -35.57 -74.20 -19.35
C GLY A 684 -36.56 -75.14 -20.04
N ARG A 685 -36.33 -76.45 -19.89
CA ARG A 685 -37.13 -77.54 -20.46
C ARG A 685 -37.24 -78.71 -19.48
N ILE A 686 -38.35 -79.44 -19.51
CA ILE A 686 -38.56 -80.66 -18.74
C ILE A 686 -38.07 -81.89 -19.52
N GLU A 687 -37.32 -82.78 -18.86
CA GLU A 687 -36.89 -84.09 -19.35
C GLU A 687 -37.18 -85.18 -18.30
N LYS A 688 -37.56 -86.38 -18.76
CA LYS A 688 -37.81 -87.54 -17.89
C LYS A 688 -36.54 -88.35 -17.66
N GLN A 689 -35.93 -88.21 -16.50
CA GLN A 689 -34.81 -89.05 -16.07
C GLN A 689 -35.26 -90.04 -14.99
N ASN A 690 -35.02 -91.33 -15.21
CA ASN A 690 -35.34 -92.44 -14.28
C ASN A 690 -36.79 -92.45 -13.76
N GLY A 691 -37.75 -92.03 -14.57
CA GLY A 691 -39.18 -91.98 -14.21
C GLY A 691 -39.61 -90.75 -13.41
N VAL A 692 -38.71 -89.79 -13.22
CA VAL A 692 -38.96 -88.51 -12.53
C VAL A 692 -38.89 -87.37 -13.55
N ASP A 693 -39.83 -86.43 -13.47
CA ASP A 693 -39.82 -85.21 -14.28
C ASP A 693 -38.83 -84.21 -13.68
N VAL A 694 -37.80 -83.85 -14.47
CA VAL A 694 -36.74 -82.93 -14.06
C VAL A 694 -36.66 -81.79 -15.06
N MET A 695 -36.76 -80.56 -14.57
CA MET A 695 -36.62 -79.36 -15.37
C MET A 695 -35.16 -78.89 -15.35
N HIS A 696 -34.53 -78.82 -16.51
CA HIS A 696 -33.17 -78.31 -16.68
C HIS A 696 -33.21 -76.96 -17.36
N GLY A 697 -32.36 -76.02 -16.94
CA GLY A 697 -32.40 -74.66 -17.47
C GLY A 697 -31.11 -73.87 -17.27
N THR A 698 -31.12 -72.70 -17.89
CA THR A 698 -30.01 -71.73 -17.90
C THR A 698 -30.52 -70.34 -17.58
N LEU A 699 -29.80 -69.64 -16.72
CA LEU A 699 -30.07 -68.26 -16.34
C LEU A 699 -28.93 -67.35 -16.84
N CYS A 700 -29.28 -66.22 -17.45
CA CYS A 700 -28.37 -65.28 -18.12
C CYS A 700 -28.64 -63.82 -17.65
N ASP A 701 -27.60 -63.02 -17.45
CA ASP A 701 -27.72 -61.58 -17.15
C ASP A 701 -27.88 -60.78 -18.45
N VAL A 702 -28.97 -60.01 -18.54
CA VAL A 702 -29.32 -59.18 -19.70
C VAL A 702 -29.24 -57.68 -19.39
N SER A 703 -28.68 -57.29 -18.24
CA SER A 703 -28.55 -55.89 -17.82
C SER A 703 -27.74 -55.03 -18.80
N SER A 704 -26.80 -55.63 -19.56
CA SER A 704 -26.02 -54.96 -20.62
C SER A 704 -26.77 -54.75 -21.94
N LEU A 705 -27.83 -55.53 -22.21
CA LEU A 705 -28.71 -55.32 -23.36
C LEU A 705 -29.66 -54.16 -23.11
N VAL A 706 -30.17 -54.01 -21.88
CA VAL A 706 -31.00 -52.87 -21.49
C VAL A 706 -30.21 -51.56 -21.57
N SER A 707 -28.97 -51.52 -21.04
CA SER A 707 -28.13 -50.31 -21.11
C SER A 707 -27.61 -49.96 -22.51
N SER A 708 -27.73 -50.88 -23.48
CA SER A 708 -27.45 -50.60 -24.89
C SER A 708 -28.54 -49.71 -25.53
N GLN A 709 -29.78 -49.81 -25.07
CA GLN A 709 -30.87 -48.93 -25.50
C GLN A 709 -30.70 -47.51 -24.95
N ASP A 710 -30.41 -47.38 -23.65
CA ASP A 710 -30.11 -46.09 -23.01
C ASP A 710 -28.94 -45.37 -23.70
N ARG A 711 -27.95 -46.13 -24.19
CA ARG A 711 -26.81 -45.61 -24.97
C ARG A 711 -27.21 -45.08 -26.35
N ILE A 712 -28.18 -45.69 -27.02
CA ILE A 712 -28.73 -45.18 -28.29
C ILE A 712 -29.46 -43.86 -28.05
N ASP A 713 -30.28 -43.79 -26.99
CA ASP A 713 -31.02 -42.58 -26.64
C ASP A 713 -30.06 -41.44 -26.20
N MET A 714 -28.97 -41.77 -25.50
CA MET A 714 -27.91 -40.81 -25.16
C MET A 714 -27.20 -40.27 -26.43
N LEU A 715 -26.91 -41.12 -27.42
CA LEU A 715 -26.31 -40.70 -28.69
C LEU A 715 -27.25 -39.79 -29.50
N ALA A 716 -28.55 -40.12 -29.55
CA ALA A 716 -29.56 -39.27 -30.17
C ALA A 716 -29.68 -37.90 -29.47
N ALA A 717 -29.71 -37.89 -28.14
CA ALA A 717 -29.72 -36.66 -27.34
C ALA A 717 -28.47 -35.80 -27.60
N SER A 718 -27.30 -36.44 -27.76
CA SER A 718 -26.03 -35.77 -28.04
C SER A 718 -26.06 -35.05 -29.39
N ILE A 719 -26.50 -35.74 -30.47
CA ILE A 719 -26.62 -35.16 -31.82
C ILE A 719 -27.59 -33.97 -31.85
N THR A 720 -28.66 -34.00 -31.04
CA THR A 720 -29.63 -32.89 -30.96
C THR A 720 -29.17 -31.66 -30.16
N ASN A 721 -28.14 -31.80 -29.30
CA ASN A 721 -27.60 -30.72 -28.47
C ASN A 721 -26.25 -30.15 -28.96
N ILE A 722 -25.65 -30.72 -30.02
CA ILE A 722 -24.47 -30.14 -30.68
C ILE A 722 -24.81 -28.74 -31.22
N SER A 723 -23.87 -27.79 -31.06
CA SER A 723 -24.06 -26.39 -31.47
C SER A 723 -23.92 -26.19 -32.99
N ASP A 724 -23.23 -27.10 -33.67
CA ASP A 724 -23.04 -27.10 -35.12
C ASP A 724 -24.28 -27.63 -35.85
N GLY A 725 -24.58 -27.05 -37.01
CA GLY A 725 -25.64 -27.50 -37.89
C GLY A 725 -25.28 -28.85 -38.51
N ILE A 726 -26.03 -29.90 -38.18
CA ILE A 726 -25.87 -31.23 -38.76
C ILE A 726 -26.98 -31.49 -39.78
N CYS A 727 -26.60 -31.94 -40.97
CA CYS A 727 -27.53 -32.30 -42.05
C CYS A 727 -27.11 -33.63 -42.69
N ILE A 728 -28.00 -34.61 -42.72
CA ILE A 728 -27.78 -35.90 -43.37
C ILE A 728 -28.40 -35.85 -44.77
N PHE A 729 -27.66 -36.31 -45.77
CA PHE A 729 -28.08 -36.40 -47.16
C PHE A 729 -28.14 -37.85 -47.64
N ASP A 730 -29.04 -38.14 -48.59
CA ASP A 730 -29.02 -39.39 -49.34
C ASP A 730 -27.85 -39.44 -50.34
N ARG A 731 -27.64 -40.60 -50.96
CA ARG A 731 -26.66 -40.82 -52.06
C ARG A 731 -26.84 -39.93 -53.30
N PHE A 732 -27.90 -39.12 -53.38
CA PHE A 732 -28.17 -38.14 -54.44
C PHE A 732 -28.06 -36.69 -53.95
N PHE A 733 -27.44 -36.48 -52.77
CA PHE A 733 -27.34 -35.18 -52.11
C PHE A 733 -28.68 -34.50 -51.83
N LYS A 734 -29.75 -35.25 -51.50
CA LYS A 734 -31.00 -34.69 -50.95
C LYS A 734 -31.04 -34.77 -49.44
N LYS A 735 -31.47 -33.70 -48.78
CA LYS A 735 -31.55 -33.60 -47.31
C LYS A 735 -32.58 -34.61 -46.76
N VAL A 736 -32.12 -35.57 -45.96
CA VAL A 736 -32.92 -36.64 -45.32
C VAL A 736 -33.25 -36.29 -43.87
N GLU A 737 -32.32 -35.68 -43.15
CA GLU A 737 -32.51 -35.31 -41.73
C GLU A 737 -31.67 -34.07 -41.35
N VAL A 738 -32.13 -33.27 -40.39
CA VAL A 738 -31.41 -32.10 -39.86
C VAL A 738 -31.58 -31.96 -38.34
N ASN A 739 -30.55 -31.44 -37.65
CA ASN A 739 -30.63 -31.18 -36.21
C ASN A 739 -31.21 -29.78 -35.89
N LYS A 740 -31.47 -29.50 -34.60
CA LYS A 740 -32.01 -28.19 -34.16
C LYS A 740 -31.06 -27.01 -34.36
N ALA A 741 -29.75 -27.27 -34.44
CA ALA A 741 -28.77 -26.22 -34.70
C ALA A 741 -28.79 -25.77 -36.17
N PHE A 742 -29.05 -26.68 -37.11
CA PHE A 742 -29.28 -26.35 -38.52
C PHE A 742 -30.40 -25.31 -38.66
N GLU A 743 -31.54 -25.55 -38.01
CA GLU A 743 -32.69 -24.64 -38.04
C GLU A 743 -32.34 -23.26 -37.44
N ARG A 744 -31.51 -23.23 -36.39
CA ARG A 744 -31.08 -22.01 -35.70
C ARG A 744 -30.09 -21.18 -36.52
N ILE A 745 -29.11 -21.82 -37.17
CA ILE A 745 -28.05 -21.13 -37.93
C ILE A 745 -28.58 -20.62 -39.26
N LEU A 746 -29.34 -21.44 -40.00
CA LEU A 746 -29.84 -21.10 -41.34
C LEU A 746 -31.22 -20.43 -41.34
N GLY A 747 -31.94 -20.41 -40.21
CA GLY A 747 -33.29 -19.85 -40.10
C GLY A 747 -34.39 -20.64 -40.84
N SER A 748 -34.05 -21.80 -41.42
CA SER A 748 -34.98 -22.65 -42.18
C SER A 748 -35.53 -23.79 -41.31
N PRO A 749 -36.85 -23.93 -41.11
CA PRO A 749 -37.42 -25.04 -40.35
C PRO A 749 -37.25 -26.37 -41.12
N ARG A 750 -37.08 -27.47 -40.37
CA ARG A 750 -36.87 -28.84 -40.87
C ARG A 750 -37.78 -29.21 -42.03
N GLU A 751 -39.08 -28.97 -41.89
CA GLU A 751 -40.10 -29.29 -42.90
C GLU A 751 -39.85 -28.63 -44.27
N GLN A 752 -39.21 -27.46 -44.30
CA GLN A 752 -38.85 -26.74 -45.52
C GLN A 752 -37.44 -27.07 -46.03
N ALA A 753 -36.61 -27.71 -45.22
CA ALA A 753 -35.24 -28.11 -45.57
C ALA A 753 -35.16 -29.51 -46.18
N LEU A 754 -36.00 -30.44 -45.72
CA LEU A 754 -36.02 -31.83 -46.19
C LEU A 754 -36.34 -31.95 -47.70
N GLY A 755 -35.74 -32.96 -48.35
CA GLY A 755 -35.94 -33.28 -49.77
C GLY A 755 -35.24 -32.35 -50.78
N LYS A 756 -34.81 -31.15 -50.37
CA LYS A 756 -34.00 -30.24 -51.20
C LYS A 756 -32.60 -30.81 -51.45
N SER A 757 -32.01 -30.51 -52.60
CA SER A 757 -30.62 -30.90 -52.88
C SER A 757 -29.62 -29.99 -52.17
N PHE A 758 -28.39 -30.47 -51.96
CA PHE A 758 -27.26 -29.63 -51.56
C PHE A 758 -26.98 -28.58 -52.66
N HIS A 759 -27.03 -27.32 -52.25
CA HIS A 759 -26.76 -26.11 -53.03
C HIS A 759 -26.20 -25.05 -52.06
N LEU A 760 -25.40 -24.12 -52.58
CA LEU A 760 -24.84 -22.98 -51.87
C LEU A 760 -25.23 -21.73 -52.67
N ASP A 761 -25.97 -20.81 -52.09
CA ASP A 761 -26.68 -19.78 -52.85
C ASP A 761 -25.73 -18.67 -53.38
N LEU A 762 -24.57 -18.46 -52.72
CA LEU A 762 -23.53 -17.54 -53.17
C LEU A 762 -22.53 -18.11 -54.20
N TYR A 763 -22.61 -19.40 -54.55
CA TYR A 763 -21.66 -20.04 -55.46
C TYR A 763 -22.33 -20.63 -56.72
N SER A 764 -21.56 -20.71 -57.80
CA SER A 764 -22.04 -21.34 -59.05
C SER A 764 -22.36 -22.83 -58.86
N GLU A 765 -23.34 -23.34 -59.60
CA GLU A 765 -23.66 -24.78 -59.60
C GLU A 765 -22.45 -25.65 -59.99
N GLU A 766 -21.52 -25.14 -60.81
CA GLU A 766 -20.28 -25.84 -61.15
C GLU A 766 -19.41 -26.11 -59.93
N PHE A 767 -19.28 -25.13 -59.02
CA PHE A 767 -18.55 -25.27 -57.76
C PHE A 767 -19.26 -26.23 -56.80
N THR A 768 -20.58 -26.11 -56.61
CA THR A 768 -21.34 -27.09 -55.81
C THR A 768 -21.18 -28.51 -56.35
N ASN A 769 -21.23 -28.69 -57.68
CA ASN A 769 -21.06 -29.99 -58.31
C ASN A 769 -19.62 -30.51 -58.24
N GLN A 770 -18.61 -29.63 -58.18
CA GLN A 770 -17.23 -30.02 -57.87
C GLN A 770 -17.13 -30.59 -56.46
N ILE A 771 -17.69 -29.91 -55.44
CA ILE A 771 -17.73 -30.42 -54.06
C ILE A 771 -18.40 -31.80 -54.00
N LYS A 772 -19.57 -31.96 -54.64
CA LYS A 772 -20.28 -33.26 -54.71
C LYS A 772 -19.41 -34.37 -55.30
N ARG A 773 -18.64 -34.08 -56.35
CA ARG A 773 -17.71 -35.05 -56.98
C ARG A 773 -16.52 -35.38 -56.07
N THR A 774 -15.98 -34.40 -55.35
CA THR A 774 -14.89 -34.63 -54.40
C THR A 774 -15.33 -35.54 -53.26
N VAL A 775 -16.49 -35.28 -52.63
CA VAL A 775 -17.04 -36.14 -51.56
C VAL A 775 -17.24 -37.58 -52.03
N ILE A 776 -17.80 -37.80 -53.23
CA ILE A 776 -17.97 -39.15 -53.80
C ILE A 776 -16.63 -39.86 -54.04
N LYS A 777 -15.60 -39.13 -54.47
CA LYS A 777 -14.32 -39.71 -54.91
C LYS A 777 -13.30 -39.90 -53.77
N GLU A 778 -13.28 -38.97 -52.82
CA GLU A 778 -12.24 -38.84 -51.80
C GLU A 778 -12.78 -39.12 -50.38
N GLY A 779 -14.10 -39.30 -50.25
CA GLY A 779 -14.78 -39.73 -49.02
C GLY A 779 -15.07 -38.60 -48.04
N THR A 780 -14.38 -37.46 -48.16
CA THR A 780 -14.60 -36.26 -47.34
C THR A 780 -14.35 -34.99 -48.15
N TRP A 781 -14.95 -33.88 -47.73
CA TRP A 781 -14.62 -32.53 -48.18
C TRP A 781 -14.76 -31.56 -47.00
N HIS A 782 -13.85 -30.60 -46.89
CA HIS A 782 -13.85 -29.59 -45.84
C HIS A 782 -13.40 -28.23 -46.42
N GLY A 783 -14.03 -27.13 -45.97
CA GLY A 783 -13.60 -25.78 -46.29
C GLY A 783 -14.45 -24.67 -45.66
N GLU A 784 -13.85 -23.49 -45.53
CA GLU A 784 -14.54 -22.25 -45.20
C GLU A 784 -15.18 -21.63 -46.45
N LEU A 785 -16.45 -21.21 -46.36
CA LEU A 785 -17.21 -20.63 -47.45
C LEU A 785 -18.26 -19.63 -46.92
N THR A 786 -18.66 -18.66 -47.73
CA THR A 786 -19.69 -17.67 -47.35
C THR A 786 -21.02 -18.05 -48.00
N ASP A 787 -22.10 -18.15 -47.24
CA ASP A 787 -23.44 -18.45 -47.77
C ASP A 787 -24.50 -17.50 -47.18
N ILE A 788 -25.75 -17.63 -47.63
CA ILE A 788 -26.87 -16.78 -47.22
C ILE A 788 -27.82 -17.54 -46.28
N LYS A 789 -28.27 -16.89 -45.19
CA LYS A 789 -29.33 -17.38 -44.31
C LYS A 789 -30.71 -17.13 -44.90
N ALA A 790 -31.74 -17.83 -44.41
CA ALA A 790 -33.11 -17.68 -44.91
C ALA A 790 -33.73 -16.27 -44.76
N ASP A 791 -33.11 -15.39 -43.98
CA ASP A 791 -33.48 -13.97 -43.85
C ASP A 791 -32.77 -13.03 -44.85
N GLY A 792 -31.85 -13.56 -45.66
CA GLY A 792 -31.04 -12.81 -46.63
C GLY A 792 -29.70 -12.29 -46.09
N SER A 793 -29.32 -12.60 -44.84
CA SER A 793 -28.03 -12.19 -44.28
C SER A 793 -26.89 -13.13 -44.71
N GLU A 794 -25.74 -12.55 -45.08
CA GLU A 794 -24.51 -13.30 -45.37
C GLU A 794 -23.84 -13.77 -44.08
N PHE A 795 -23.31 -14.99 -44.07
CA PHE A 795 -22.53 -15.53 -42.97
C PHE A 795 -21.38 -16.41 -43.49
N LEU A 796 -20.28 -16.45 -42.72
CA LEU A 796 -19.15 -17.30 -43.01
C LEU A 796 -19.33 -18.64 -42.29
N MET A 797 -19.38 -19.73 -43.05
CA MET A 797 -19.51 -21.09 -42.52
C MET A 797 -18.28 -21.94 -42.78
N GLU A 798 -17.84 -22.64 -41.75
CA GLU A 798 -16.90 -23.76 -41.87
C GLU A 798 -17.75 -25.01 -42.14
N LEU A 799 -17.59 -25.66 -43.30
CA LEU A 799 -18.39 -26.82 -43.73
C LEU A 799 -17.51 -28.06 -43.91
N THR A 800 -17.95 -29.18 -43.34
CA THR A 800 -17.41 -30.52 -43.58
C THR A 800 -18.51 -31.44 -44.11
N LEU A 801 -18.16 -32.31 -45.07
CA LEU A 801 -19.04 -33.28 -45.74
C LEU A 801 -18.35 -34.65 -45.78
N ASP A 802 -18.87 -35.63 -45.03
CA ASP A 802 -18.30 -36.98 -44.92
C ASP A 802 -19.22 -38.05 -45.51
N ALA A 803 -18.66 -38.91 -46.37
CA ALA A 803 -19.37 -39.98 -47.06
C ALA A 803 -19.35 -41.29 -46.26
N VAL A 804 -20.52 -41.70 -45.75
CA VAL A 804 -20.68 -42.95 -44.99
C VAL A 804 -21.06 -44.09 -45.94
N HIS A 805 -20.25 -45.14 -45.91
CA HIS A 805 -20.42 -46.34 -46.74
C HIS A 805 -21.00 -47.49 -45.91
N ASP A 806 -21.69 -48.41 -46.56
CA ASP A 806 -22.21 -49.64 -45.93
C ASP A 806 -21.15 -50.77 -45.89
N ASP A 807 -21.52 -51.90 -45.28
CA ASP A 807 -20.65 -53.08 -45.14
C ASP A 807 -20.26 -53.73 -46.48
N GLU A 808 -20.95 -53.41 -47.58
CA GLU A 808 -20.62 -53.85 -48.95
C GLU A 808 -19.73 -52.81 -49.68
N GLY A 809 -19.43 -51.68 -49.05
CA GLY A 809 -18.59 -50.60 -49.57
C GLY A 809 -19.33 -49.62 -50.51
N ALA A 810 -20.66 -49.66 -50.56
CA ALA A 810 -21.46 -48.72 -51.33
C ALA A 810 -21.81 -47.46 -50.51
N LEU A 811 -21.97 -46.32 -51.19
CA LEU A 811 -22.33 -45.06 -50.53
C LEU A 811 -23.76 -45.12 -49.98
N SER A 812 -23.89 -45.08 -48.65
CA SER A 812 -25.15 -45.19 -47.93
C SER A 812 -25.80 -43.82 -47.73
N PHE A 813 -25.08 -42.91 -47.05
CA PHE A 813 -25.52 -41.52 -46.81
C PHE A 813 -24.30 -40.60 -46.64
N ILE A 814 -24.53 -39.29 -46.66
CA ILE A 814 -23.49 -38.27 -46.46
C ILE A 814 -23.87 -37.42 -45.25
N VAL A 815 -22.95 -37.22 -44.32
CA VAL A 815 -23.14 -36.35 -43.15
C VAL A 815 -22.47 -35.02 -43.40
N ALA A 816 -23.19 -33.93 -43.22
CA ALA A 816 -22.66 -32.58 -43.21
C ALA A 816 -22.69 -32.01 -41.80
N SER A 817 -21.61 -31.33 -41.41
CA SER A 817 -21.53 -30.49 -40.22
C SER A 817 -21.03 -29.10 -40.60
N PHE A 818 -21.64 -28.06 -40.04
CA PHE A 818 -21.17 -26.69 -40.22
C PHE A 818 -21.36 -25.79 -39.00
N SER A 819 -20.44 -24.85 -38.84
CA SER A 819 -20.46 -23.82 -37.79
C SER A 819 -20.49 -22.42 -38.40
N ASP A 820 -21.11 -21.45 -37.73
CA ASP A 820 -21.04 -20.03 -38.11
C ASP A 820 -19.82 -19.40 -37.41
N ILE A 821 -18.79 -19.07 -38.20
CA ILE A 821 -17.52 -18.53 -37.69
C ILE A 821 -17.44 -17.00 -37.82
N THR A 822 -18.52 -16.33 -38.22
CA THR A 822 -18.56 -14.89 -38.52
C THR A 822 -18.14 -14.03 -37.31
N GLU A 823 -18.67 -14.32 -36.12
CA GLU A 823 -18.33 -13.58 -34.89
C GLU A 823 -16.90 -13.87 -34.43
N ARG A 824 -16.44 -15.11 -34.60
CA ARG A 824 -15.08 -15.55 -34.27
C ARG A 824 -14.03 -14.82 -35.11
N GLN A 825 -14.21 -14.75 -36.43
CA GLN A 825 -13.28 -14.02 -37.32
C GLN A 825 -13.32 -12.51 -37.10
N ARG A 826 -14.49 -11.91 -36.80
CA ARG A 826 -14.59 -10.49 -36.43
C ARG A 826 -13.80 -10.19 -35.15
N THR A 827 -13.99 -11.01 -34.12
CA THR A 827 -13.28 -10.88 -32.84
C THR A 827 -11.78 -11.07 -33.01
N GLU A 828 -11.35 -12.06 -33.79
CA GLU A 828 -9.92 -12.27 -34.08
C GLU A 828 -9.31 -11.11 -34.87
N SER A 829 -10.02 -10.56 -35.85
CA SER A 829 -9.56 -9.41 -36.63
C SER A 829 -9.40 -8.16 -35.77
N GLU A 830 -10.33 -7.92 -34.85
CA GLU A 830 -10.27 -6.78 -33.93
C GLU A 830 -9.17 -6.95 -32.86
N LEU A 831 -8.98 -8.16 -32.32
CA LEU A 831 -7.85 -8.48 -31.45
C LEU A 831 -6.50 -8.30 -32.17
N ARG A 832 -6.40 -8.70 -33.45
CA ARG A 832 -5.21 -8.45 -34.28
C ARG A 832 -4.98 -6.96 -34.54
N ARG A 833 -6.04 -6.13 -34.63
CA ARG A 833 -5.93 -4.66 -34.73
C ARG A 833 -5.40 -4.08 -33.44
N LEU A 834 -6.09 -4.30 -32.32
CA LEU A 834 -5.72 -3.83 -30.98
C LEU A 834 -4.31 -4.27 -30.54
N SER A 835 -3.86 -5.44 -30.96
CA SER A 835 -2.50 -5.92 -30.66
C SER A 835 -1.38 -5.18 -31.42
N ASN A 836 -1.68 -4.52 -32.54
CA ASN A 836 -0.67 -3.95 -33.46
C ASN A 836 -0.78 -2.43 -33.68
N THR A 837 -1.89 -1.78 -33.28
CA THR A 837 -2.08 -0.33 -33.39
C THR A 837 -2.22 0.34 -32.02
N ASP A 838 -1.71 1.55 -31.89
CA ASP A 838 -1.96 2.46 -30.78
C ASP A 838 -3.41 2.98 -30.84
N THR A 839 -4.14 2.92 -29.73
CA THR A 839 -5.58 3.24 -29.72
C THR A 839 -5.89 4.73 -29.71
N LEU A 840 -4.92 5.59 -29.39
CA LEU A 840 -5.08 7.04 -29.38
C LEU A 840 -4.80 7.62 -30.78
N THR A 841 -3.59 7.37 -31.30
CA THR A 841 -3.11 7.99 -32.55
C THR A 841 -3.44 7.18 -33.80
N GLY A 842 -3.90 5.94 -33.66
CA GLY A 842 -4.14 5.01 -34.78
C GLY A 842 -2.87 4.48 -35.46
N LEU A 843 -1.69 4.95 -35.06
CA LEU A 843 -0.40 4.52 -35.59
C LEU A 843 -0.08 3.08 -35.19
N PRO A 844 0.77 2.36 -35.96
CA PRO A 844 1.36 1.10 -35.51
C PRO A 844 2.09 1.25 -34.17
N ASN A 845 1.89 0.29 -33.26
CA ASN A 845 2.43 0.33 -31.91
C ASN A 845 3.85 -0.28 -31.79
N ARG A 846 4.44 -0.20 -30.59
CA ARG A 846 5.75 -0.77 -30.25
C ARG A 846 5.89 -2.27 -30.59
N SER A 847 4.83 -3.07 -30.42
CA SER A 847 4.85 -4.50 -30.74
C SER A 847 4.98 -4.73 -32.25
N TYR A 848 4.23 -3.97 -33.05
CA TYR A 848 4.33 -4.04 -34.51
C TYR A 848 5.67 -3.49 -35.03
N PHE A 849 6.19 -2.41 -34.43
CA PHE A 849 7.56 -1.90 -34.68
C PHE A 849 8.61 -3.00 -34.47
N GLN A 850 8.58 -3.68 -33.33
CA GLN A 850 9.63 -4.63 -32.99
C GLN A 850 9.61 -5.86 -33.92
N VAL A 851 8.44 -6.28 -34.40
CA VAL A 851 8.32 -7.35 -35.40
C VAL A 851 8.79 -6.91 -36.80
N SER A 852 8.34 -5.75 -37.28
CA SER A 852 8.68 -5.22 -38.60
C SER A 852 10.18 -4.90 -38.74
N HIS A 853 10.75 -4.16 -37.78
CA HIS A 853 12.19 -3.83 -37.75
C HIS A 853 13.07 -5.09 -37.64
N SER A 854 12.69 -6.07 -36.79
CA SER A 854 13.42 -7.34 -36.70
C SER A 854 13.35 -8.16 -38.00
N ASN A 855 12.24 -8.08 -38.74
CA ASN A 855 12.11 -8.72 -40.05
C ASN A 855 13.01 -8.06 -41.10
N LEU A 856 13.18 -6.74 -41.09
CA LEU A 856 14.07 -6.01 -42.01
C LEU A 856 15.55 -6.33 -41.74
N VAL A 857 15.97 -6.29 -40.47
CA VAL A 857 17.30 -6.72 -40.04
C VAL A 857 17.57 -8.18 -40.44
N ARG A 858 16.61 -9.09 -40.24
CA ARG A 858 16.72 -10.51 -40.65
C ARG A 858 16.82 -10.69 -42.17
N LYS A 859 16.09 -9.89 -42.94
CA LYS A 859 16.17 -9.86 -44.42
C LYS A 859 17.42 -9.15 -44.94
N LYS A 860 18.17 -8.45 -44.08
CA LYS A 860 19.33 -7.61 -44.41
C LYS A 860 19.00 -6.48 -45.41
N VAL A 861 17.80 -5.93 -45.33
CA VAL A 861 17.39 -4.72 -46.09
C VAL A 861 18.09 -3.51 -45.46
N SER A 862 18.71 -2.64 -46.26
CA SER A 862 19.34 -1.42 -45.73
C SER A 862 18.24 -0.44 -45.31
N HIS A 863 18.33 0.15 -44.11
CA HIS A 863 17.29 1.04 -43.62
C HIS A 863 17.82 2.04 -42.60
N THR A 864 17.11 3.15 -42.44
CA THR A 864 17.34 4.14 -41.38
C THR A 864 16.22 4.07 -40.35
N LEU A 865 16.58 4.10 -39.07
CA LEU A 865 15.65 4.29 -37.96
C LEU A 865 15.85 5.69 -37.38
N LEU A 866 14.77 6.47 -37.32
CA LEU A 866 14.68 7.72 -36.58
C LEU A 866 13.80 7.47 -35.36
N LEU A 867 14.26 7.91 -34.19
CA LEU A 867 13.52 7.90 -32.94
C LEU A 867 13.26 9.34 -32.50
N PHE A 868 12.04 9.66 -32.08
CA PHE A 868 11.62 11.01 -31.70
C PHE A 868 11.10 11.00 -30.27
N ASP A 869 11.44 12.05 -29.53
CA ASP A 869 10.89 12.39 -28.22
C ASP A 869 10.46 13.87 -28.26
N LEU A 870 9.29 14.18 -27.70
CA LEU A 870 8.75 15.54 -27.68
C LEU A 870 9.29 16.32 -26.48
N ASP A 871 10.02 17.40 -26.77
CA ASP A 871 10.70 18.17 -25.75
C ASP A 871 9.68 18.82 -24.80
N ASP A 872 9.90 18.67 -23.49
CA ASP A 872 9.05 19.23 -22.44
C ASP A 872 7.56 18.83 -22.46
N PHE A 873 7.15 17.78 -23.19
CA PHE A 873 5.75 17.31 -23.24
C PHE A 873 5.14 17.06 -21.85
N LYS A 874 5.94 16.57 -20.89
CA LYS A 874 5.49 16.44 -19.50
C LYS A 874 5.05 17.77 -18.88
N LYS A 875 5.74 18.89 -19.15
CA LYS A 875 5.32 20.22 -18.67
C LYS A 875 3.99 20.65 -19.27
N VAL A 876 3.71 20.26 -20.52
CA VAL A 876 2.41 20.50 -21.17
C VAL A 876 1.32 19.74 -20.44
N ASN A 877 1.50 18.44 -20.17
CA ASN A 877 0.56 17.64 -19.37
C ASN A 877 0.36 18.20 -17.95
N ASP A 878 1.45 18.54 -17.25
CA ASP A 878 1.40 19.04 -15.87
C ASP A 878 0.74 20.44 -15.79
N SER A 879 0.76 21.23 -16.87
CA SER A 879 0.20 22.60 -16.92
C SER A 879 -1.21 22.69 -17.50
N LEU A 880 -1.55 21.85 -18.47
CA LEU A 880 -2.79 21.91 -19.25
C LEU A 880 -3.70 20.68 -19.09
N GLY A 881 -3.20 19.60 -18.48
CA GLY A 881 -3.93 18.35 -18.27
C GLY A 881 -3.77 17.33 -19.40
N HIS A 882 -3.99 16.05 -19.06
CA HIS A 882 -3.74 14.92 -19.98
C HIS A 882 -4.63 14.91 -21.23
N GLU A 883 -5.88 15.36 -21.16
CA GLU A 883 -6.78 15.42 -22.33
C GLU A 883 -6.21 16.31 -23.45
N LEU A 884 -5.65 17.47 -23.09
CA LEU A 884 -4.97 18.37 -24.03
C LEU A 884 -3.64 17.81 -24.56
N GLY A 885 -2.94 17.02 -23.76
CA GLY A 885 -1.75 16.30 -24.20
C GLY A 885 -2.06 15.19 -25.20
N ASP A 886 -3.15 14.45 -24.99
CA ASP A 886 -3.63 13.40 -25.90
C ASP A 886 -4.08 13.98 -27.26
N ASP A 887 -4.81 15.10 -27.25
CA ASP A 887 -5.15 15.86 -28.47
C ASP A 887 -3.89 16.33 -29.22
N LEU A 888 -2.88 16.85 -28.50
CA LEU A 888 -1.61 17.28 -29.08
C LEU A 888 -0.86 16.11 -29.73
N LEU A 889 -0.85 14.93 -29.11
CA LEU A 889 -0.21 13.73 -29.66
C LEU A 889 -0.88 13.24 -30.95
N CYS A 890 -2.21 13.35 -31.05
CA CYS A 890 -2.95 13.08 -32.28
C CYS A 890 -2.54 14.05 -33.41
N LEU A 891 -2.46 15.36 -33.12
CA LEU A 891 -2.05 16.37 -34.11
C LEU A 891 -0.58 16.23 -34.54
N VAL A 892 0.31 15.83 -33.61
CA VAL A 892 1.72 15.50 -33.93
C VAL A 892 1.78 14.28 -34.86
N ALA A 893 1.00 13.23 -34.57
CA ALA A 893 0.91 12.03 -35.42
C ALA A 893 0.43 12.36 -36.84
N GLU A 894 -0.61 13.20 -36.97
CA GLU A 894 -1.11 13.67 -38.28
C GLU A 894 -0.03 14.43 -39.07
N ARG A 895 0.63 15.41 -38.45
CA ARG A 895 1.71 16.17 -39.11
C ARG A 895 2.87 15.28 -39.54
N LEU A 896 3.25 14.31 -38.71
CA LEU A 896 4.30 13.35 -39.05
C LEU A 896 3.91 12.46 -40.24
N MET A 897 2.66 11.99 -40.29
CA MET A 897 2.14 11.21 -41.43
C MET A 897 2.17 11.99 -42.75
N ASP A 898 1.86 13.29 -42.75
CA ASP A 898 1.92 14.15 -43.94
C ASP A 898 3.35 14.40 -44.45
N ILE A 899 4.36 14.29 -43.59
CA ILE A 899 5.78 14.45 -43.96
C ILE A 899 6.37 13.15 -44.50
N SER A 900 5.94 12.01 -43.95
CA SER A 900 6.40 10.66 -44.30
C SER A 900 5.95 10.24 -45.71
N ARG A 901 6.78 9.44 -46.40
CA ARG A 901 6.39 8.84 -47.69
C ARG A 901 5.51 7.62 -47.44
N ARG A 902 4.71 7.23 -48.44
CA ARG A 902 3.89 5.99 -48.40
C ARG A 902 4.66 4.67 -48.20
N GLN A 903 5.99 4.71 -48.33
CA GLN A 903 6.90 3.58 -48.13
C GLN A 903 7.59 3.61 -46.75
N ASP A 904 7.56 4.76 -46.07
CA ASP A 904 8.12 4.92 -44.73
C ASP A 904 7.03 4.54 -43.72
N THR A 905 7.38 3.84 -42.64
CA THR A 905 6.39 3.50 -41.61
C THR A 905 6.65 4.30 -40.35
N LEU A 906 5.64 5.07 -39.92
CA LEU A 906 5.62 5.79 -38.66
C LEU A 906 5.00 4.88 -37.56
N TYR A 907 5.52 4.97 -36.35
CA TYR A 907 5.12 4.18 -35.19
C TYR A 907 4.99 5.10 -33.97
N ARG A 908 4.11 4.74 -33.02
CA ARG A 908 4.14 5.28 -31.66
C ARG A 908 4.64 4.20 -30.71
N LEU A 909 5.68 4.52 -29.93
CA LEU A 909 6.40 3.55 -29.10
C LEU A 909 5.96 3.58 -27.64
N GLY A 910 5.40 4.72 -27.19
CA GLY A 910 4.73 4.89 -25.91
C GLY A 910 4.85 6.34 -25.43
N GLY A 911 3.84 6.86 -24.73
CA GLY A 911 3.86 8.25 -24.24
C GLY A 911 4.03 9.27 -25.37
N ASP A 912 5.11 10.03 -25.29
CA ASP A 912 5.65 11.03 -26.22
C ASP A 912 6.68 10.48 -27.23
N GLU A 913 7.02 9.18 -27.17
CA GLU A 913 7.97 8.54 -28.09
C GLU A 913 7.32 8.12 -29.43
N PHE A 914 7.89 8.58 -30.54
CA PHE A 914 7.58 8.12 -31.90
C PHE A 914 8.80 7.44 -32.54
N GLY A 915 8.57 6.66 -33.59
CA GLY A 915 9.63 6.09 -34.43
C GLY A 915 9.27 6.12 -35.90
N LEU A 916 10.24 6.36 -36.79
CA LEU A 916 10.06 6.37 -38.24
C LEU A 916 11.11 5.45 -38.85
N LEU A 917 10.64 4.48 -39.64
CA LEU A 917 11.47 3.49 -40.30
C LEU A 917 11.44 3.72 -41.81
N ILE A 918 12.62 3.98 -42.37
CA ILE A 918 12.80 4.33 -43.78
C ILE A 918 13.57 3.18 -44.45
N GLU A 919 12.87 2.42 -45.30
CA GLU A 919 13.46 1.32 -46.07
C GLU A 919 14.26 1.83 -47.28
N ASP A 920 15.30 1.08 -47.66
CA ASP A 920 16.18 1.28 -48.82
C ASP A 920 16.83 2.68 -48.96
N SER A 921 17.03 3.37 -47.83
CA SER A 921 17.78 4.63 -47.76
C SER A 921 18.74 4.67 -46.57
N THR A 922 20.01 4.99 -46.84
CA THR A 922 21.06 5.25 -45.83
C THR A 922 21.94 6.47 -46.20
N ASP A 923 21.48 7.34 -47.11
CA ASP A 923 22.18 8.58 -47.46
C ASP A 923 22.04 9.62 -46.34
N LEU A 924 23.16 9.95 -45.68
CA LEU A 924 23.19 10.88 -44.55
C LEU A 924 22.66 12.27 -44.91
N HIS A 925 22.82 12.73 -46.16
CA HIS A 925 22.31 14.05 -46.56
C HIS A 925 20.78 14.03 -46.66
N LEU A 926 20.22 13.05 -47.37
CA LEU A 926 18.77 12.91 -47.54
C LEU A 926 18.05 12.67 -46.20
N ILE A 927 18.67 11.89 -45.31
CA ILE A 927 18.15 11.63 -43.96
C ILE A 927 18.28 12.85 -43.05
N GLY A 928 19.40 13.60 -43.12
CA GLY A 928 19.59 14.84 -42.37
C GLY A 928 18.59 15.94 -42.78
N ASP A 929 18.39 16.12 -44.08
CA ASP A 929 17.39 17.06 -44.62
C ASP A 929 15.96 16.70 -44.17
N LEU A 930 15.63 15.40 -44.14
CA LEU A 930 14.34 14.92 -43.65
C LEU A 930 14.16 15.15 -42.14
N ALA A 931 15.17 14.83 -41.32
CA ALA A 931 15.12 15.07 -39.88
C ALA A 931 14.99 16.57 -39.56
N HIS A 932 15.72 17.44 -40.28
CA HIS A 932 15.58 18.88 -40.17
C HIS A 932 14.18 19.37 -40.59
N LYS A 933 13.60 18.79 -41.65
CA LYS A 933 12.22 19.08 -42.08
C LYS A 933 11.21 18.69 -40.99
N ILE A 934 11.39 17.52 -40.35
CA ILE A 934 10.50 17.05 -39.29
C ILE A 934 10.54 17.99 -38.09
N ASN A 935 11.71 18.30 -37.52
CA ASN A 935 11.82 19.24 -36.39
C ASN A 935 11.20 20.60 -36.71
N ARG A 936 11.45 21.13 -37.91
CA ARG A 936 10.86 22.41 -38.32
C ARG A 936 9.32 22.36 -38.36
N THR A 937 8.73 21.26 -38.79
CA THR A 937 7.27 21.12 -38.92
C THR A 937 6.61 20.78 -37.57
N ILE A 938 7.31 20.07 -36.69
CA ILE A 938 6.86 19.84 -35.32
C ILE A 938 6.86 21.17 -34.54
N ALA A 939 7.88 22.02 -34.72
CA ALA A 939 7.98 23.32 -34.06
C ALA A 939 6.99 24.40 -34.56
N GLU A 940 6.09 24.10 -35.50
CA GLU A 940 5.01 25.00 -35.88
C GLU A 940 3.88 24.99 -34.82
N PRO A 941 3.22 26.12 -34.50
CA PRO A 941 2.19 26.15 -33.45
C PRO A 941 1.02 25.19 -33.71
N TYR A 942 0.54 24.51 -32.67
CA TYR A 942 -0.67 23.68 -32.65
C TYR A 942 -1.79 24.47 -31.99
N SER A 943 -2.86 24.75 -32.73
CA SER A 943 -4.05 25.39 -32.18
C SER A 943 -4.98 24.32 -31.56
N VAL A 944 -4.91 24.15 -30.24
CA VAL A 944 -5.72 23.19 -29.48
C VAL A 944 -6.62 23.96 -28.52
N ASN A 945 -7.94 23.75 -28.57
CA ASN A 945 -8.93 24.43 -27.73
C ASN A 945 -8.75 25.98 -27.63
N ASN A 946 -8.49 26.64 -28.78
CA ASN A 946 -8.20 28.08 -28.92
C ASN A 946 -6.92 28.58 -28.20
N GLN A 947 -5.97 27.70 -27.90
CA GLN A 947 -4.62 28.06 -27.45
C GLN A 947 -3.58 27.57 -28.46
N ASP A 948 -2.58 28.41 -28.75
CA ASP A 948 -1.44 28.04 -29.61
C ASP A 948 -0.31 27.47 -28.76
N ILE A 949 -0.07 26.17 -28.90
CA ILE A 949 0.99 25.43 -28.20
C ILE A 949 2.17 25.23 -29.16
N VAL A 950 3.40 25.48 -28.70
CA VAL A 950 4.62 25.19 -29.47
C VAL A 950 5.42 24.13 -28.72
N ILE A 951 5.82 23.07 -29.42
CA ILE A 951 6.61 21.97 -28.86
C ILE A 951 7.75 21.60 -29.83
N GLY A 952 8.91 21.25 -29.29
CA GLY A 952 10.06 20.79 -30.07
C GLY A 952 10.14 19.26 -30.12
N SER A 953 11.03 18.73 -30.96
CA SER A 953 11.38 17.31 -30.94
C SER A 953 12.88 17.08 -30.97
N SER A 954 13.34 16.19 -30.10
CA SER A 954 14.70 15.64 -30.12
C SER A 954 14.71 14.35 -30.96
N ILE A 955 15.60 14.25 -31.95
CA ILE A 955 15.66 13.09 -32.87
C ILE A 955 16.99 12.35 -32.77
N GLY A 956 16.94 11.04 -32.55
CA GLY A 956 18.08 10.13 -32.70
C GLY A 956 18.02 9.33 -34.00
N ILE A 957 19.13 9.24 -34.72
CA ILE A 957 19.20 8.60 -36.04
C ILE A 957 20.27 7.50 -36.07
N VAL A 958 19.90 6.30 -36.55
CA VAL A 958 20.81 5.17 -36.79
C VAL A 958 20.60 4.54 -38.17
N LEU A 959 21.68 3.99 -38.73
CA LEU A 959 21.75 3.41 -40.05
C LEU A 959 22.06 1.91 -39.96
N PHE A 960 21.17 1.04 -40.43
CA PHE A 960 21.51 -0.38 -40.63
C PHE A 960 22.13 -0.59 -42.02
N PRO A 961 23.28 -1.29 -42.14
CA PRO A 961 23.97 -2.09 -41.12
C PRO A 961 25.17 -1.39 -40.43
N HIS A 962 25.35 -0.07 -40.60
CA HIS A 962 26.54 0.64 -40.11
C HIS A 962 26.59 0.76 -38.58
N ASP A 963 25.47 1.12 -37.97
CA ASP A 963 25.39 1.42 -36.53
C ASP A 963 24.99 0.21 -35.68
N GLY A 964 24.67 -0.94 -36.27
CA GLY A 964 24.32 -2.13 -35.50
C GLY A 964 23.90 -3.32 -36.37
N ILE A 965 23.90 -4.51 -35.77
CA ILE A 965 23.56 -5.78 -36.43
C ILE A 965 22.28 -6.43 -35.90
N THR A 966 21.69 -5.88 -34.83
CA THR A 966 20.40 -6.33 -34.28
C THR A 966 19.40 -5.18 -34.11
N SER A 967 18.10 -5.49 -34.23
CA SER A 967 17.00 -4.54 -34.03
C SER A 967 17.07 -3.84 -32.66
N GLN A 968 17.44 -4.57 -31.60
CA GLN A 968 17.57 -4.04 -30.24
C GLN A 968 18.79 -3.11 -30.08
N GLU A 969 19.93 -3.47 -30.69
CA GLU A 969 21.14 -2.65 -30.67
C GLU A 969 20.94 -1.32 -31.41
N LEU A 970 20.27 -1.35 -32.57
CA LEU A 970 19.91 -0.15 -33.32
C LEU A 970 18.97 0.76 -32.51
N LEU A 971 17.92 0.18 -31.91
CA LEU A 971 16.98 0.95 -31.08
C LEU A 971 17.68 1.62 -29.89
N GLN A 972 18.56 0.88 -29.19
CA GLN A 972 19.35 1.43 -28.08
C GLN A 972 20.26 2.58 -28.54
N LYS A 973 20.88 2.47 -29.72
CA LYS A 973 21.76 3.53 -30.25
C LYS A 973 20.99 4.74 -30.78
N ALA A 974 19.77 4.54 -31.27
CA ALA A 974 18.86 5.63 -31.63
C ALA A 974 18.42 6.42 -30.39
N ASP A 975 18.03 5.72 -29.32
CA ASP A 975 17.71 6.32 -28.01
C ASP A 975 18.89 7.13 -27.44
N MET A 976 20.10 6.57 -27.46
CA MET A 976 21.29 7.32 -27.07
C MET A 976 21.54 8.57 -27.90
N ALA A 977 21.36 8.51 -29.23
CA ALA A 977 21.53 9.67 -30.09
C ALA A 977 20.45 10.75 -29.83
N MET A 978 19.21 10.32 -29.60
CA MET A 978 18.06 11.16 -29.24
C MET A 978 18.30 11.88 -27.91
N TYR A 979 18.80 11.17 -26.89
CA TYR A 979 19.19 11.75 -25.61
C TYR A 979 20.29 12.82 -25.75
N HIS A 980 21.30 12.57 -26.60
CA HIS A 980 22.34 13.57 -26.91
C HIS A 980 21.79 14.79 -27.66
N ALA A 981 20.73 14.65 -28.48
CA ALA A 981 20.02 15.78 -29.07
C ALA A 981 19.31 16.61 -27.99
N LYS A 982 18.62 15.94 -27.04
CA LYS A 982 17.94 16.60 -25.91
C LYS A 982 18.90 17.39 -25.02
N GLN A 983 20.08 16.84 -24.72
CA GLN A 983 21.13 17.54 -23.96
C GLN A 983 21.71 18.79 -24.65
N ARG A 984 21.54 18.95 -25.97
CA ARG A 984 22.03 20.12 -26.73
C ARG A 984 21.05 21.29 -26.78
N GLY A 985 20.00 21.26 -25.95
CA GLY A 985 18.97 22.30 -25.88
C GLY A 985 17.64 21.92 -26.55
N GLY A 986 17.46 20.64 -26.90
CA GLY A 986 16.26 20.14 -27.60
C GLY A 986 16.16 20.61 -29.06
N ASN A 987 15.03 20.28 -29.69
CA ASN A 987 14.63 20.68 -31.03
C ASN A 987 15.70 20.45 -32.13
N CYS A 988 16.58 19.47 -31.95
CA CYS A 988 17.62 19.12 -32.91
C CYS A 988 17.66 17.61 -33.21
N TYR A 989 18.44 17.21 -34.20
CA TYR A 989 18.63 15.81 -34.56
C TYR A 989 20.10 15.42 -34.44
N GLN A 990 20.36 14.15 -34.16
CA GLN A 990 21.70 13.63 -34.00
C GLN A 990 21.82 12.23 -34.60
N PHE A 991 22.79 12.06 -35.50
CA PHE A 991 23.26 10.74 -35.91
C PHE A 991 24.08 10.11 -34.78
N PHE A 992 23.89 8.82 -34.53
CA PHE A 992 24.73 8.08 -33.60
C PHE A 992 26.21 8.15 -33.99
N SER A 993 27.10 8.29 -33.00
CA SER A 993 28.53 8.07 -33.18
C SER A 993 29.09 7.24 -32.03
N GLN A 994 30.13 6.45 -32.29
CA GLN A 994 30.73 5.58 -31.28
C GLN A 994 31.26 6.36 -30.05
N SER A 995 31.75 7.58 -30.26
CA SER A 995 32.17 8.50 -29.19
C SER A 995 31.04 8.93 -28.25
N MET A 996 29.76 8.91 -28.68
CA MET A 996 28.63 9.20 -27.78
C MET A 996 28.41 8.09 -26.75
N ASN A 997 28.69 6.84 -27.12
CA ASN A 997 28.61 5.71 -26.20
C ASN A 997 29.74 5.76 -25.17
N GLU A 998 30.96 6.08 -25.62
CA GLU A 998 32.10 6.27 -24.72
C GLU A 998 31.84 7.41 -23.72
N ASN A 999 31.31 8.55 -24.18
CA ASN A 999 30.94 9.67 -23.30
C ASN A 999 29.79 9.33 -22.34
N ALA A 1000 28.75 8.60 -22.78
CA ALA A 1000 27.65 8.19 -21.92
C ALA A 1000 28.10 7.20 -20.83
N VAL A 1001 28.93 6.22 -21.19
CA VAL A 1001 29.53 5.26 -20.23
C VAL A 1001 30.49 5.97 -19.28
N GLN A 1002 31.31 6.91 -19.76
CA GLN A 1002 32.17 7.73 -18.90
C GLN A 1002 31.35 8.59 -17.93
N ARG A 1003 30.25 9.22 -18.39
CA ARG A 1003 29.36 10.03 -17.56
C ARG A 1003 28.66 9.21 -16.46
N LEU A 1004 28.15 8.02 -16.80
CA LEU A 1004 27.60 7.08 -15.82
C LEU A 1004 28.65 6.57 -14.84
N LYS A 1005 29.89 6.31 -15.29
CA LYS A 1005 31.00 5.96 -14.40
C LYS A 1005 31.32 7.12 -13.45
N LEU A 1006 31.38 8.34 -13.96
CA LEU A 1006 31.65 9.55 -13.20
C LEU A 1006 30.55 9.83 -12.16
N GLU A 1007 29.28 9.64 -12.50
CA GLU A 1007 28.16 9.78 -11.56
C GLU A 1007 28.25 8.74 -10.43
N ASN A 1008 28.55 7.49 -10.76
CA ASN A 1008 28.74 6.45 -9.75
C ASN A 1008 29.95 6.73 -8.84
N GLN A 1009 31.06 7.23 -9.39
CA GLN A 1009 32.22 7.69 -8.62
C GLN A 1009 31.86 8.88 -7.71
N LEU A 1010 31.08 9.85 -8.20
CA LEU A 1010 30.62 11.01 -7.43
C LEU A 1010 29.71 10.58 -6.26
N ARG A 1011 28.73 9.71 -6.50
CA ARG A 1011 27.85 9.15 -5.45
C ARG A 1011 28.62 8.34 -4.42
N ALA A 1012 29.63 7.55 -4.85
CA ALA A 1012 30.49 6.79 -3.95
C ALA A 1012 31.35 7.72 -3.08
N ALA A 1013 31.99 8.73 -3.68
CA ALA A 1013 32.81 9.70 -2.97
C ALA A 1013 31.98 10.49 -1.93
N LEU A 1014 30.80 11.01 -2.30
CA LEU A 1014 29.91 11.71 -1.36
C LEU A 1014 29.52 10.84 -0.16
N LYS A 1015 29.22 9.56 -0.38
CA LYS A 1015 28.88 8.61 0.69
C LYS A 1015 30.06 8.24 1.59
N ASN A 1016 31.29 8.25 1.05
CA ASN A 1016 32.52 7.85 1.73
C ASN A 1016 33.29 9.03 2.35
N ASN A 1017 32.72 10.25 2.38
CA ASN A 1017 33.41 11.50 2.76
C ASN A 1017 34.67 11.79 1.91
N GLY A 1018 34.63 11.47 0.62
CA GLY A 1018 35.71 11.70 -0.36
C GLY A 1018 35.80 13.13 -0.91
N VAL A 1019 35.13 14.09 -0.27
CA VAL A 1019 35.16 15.52 -0.61
C VAL A 1019 36.24 16.22 0.22
N GLU A 1020 37.20 16.84 -0.46
CA GLU A 1020 38.20 17.72 0.14
C GLU A 1020 37.92 19.17 -0.25
N VAL A 1021 38.28 20.11 0.62
CA VAL A 1021 38.20 21.55 0.35
C VAL A 1021 39.61 22.11 0.25
N TYR A 1022 39.89 22.84 -0.83
CA TYR A 1022 41.15 23.54 -1.07
C TYR A 1022 40.89 25.03 -0.92
N TYR A 1023 41.84 25.75 -0.32
CA TYR A 1023 41.71 27.15 0.03
C TYR A 1023 42.60 28.01 -0.87
N GLN A 1024 42.04 29.09 -1.43
CA GLN A 1024 42.82 30.10 -2.15
C GLN A 1024 42.70 31.46 -1.44
N PRO A 1025 43.81 32.16 -1.13
CA PRO A 1025 43.76 33.44 -0.43
C PRO A 1025 43.29 34.59 -1.33
N LYS A 1026 42.44 35.45 -0.75
CA LYS A 1026 42.09 36.78 -1.25
C LYS A 1026 43.00 37.80 -0.54
N ILE A 1027 43.79 38.56 -1.31
CA ILE A 1027 44.78 39.50 -0.77
C ILE A 1027 44.32 40.95 -0.97
N GLU A 1028 44.53 41.80 0.04
CA GLU A 1028 44.28 43.24 -0.03
C GLU A 1028 45.44 43.96 -0.75
N VAL A 1029 45.15 44.56 -1.91
CA VAL A 1029 46.14 45.14 -2.87
C VAL A 1029 47.03 46.23 -2.23
N HIS A 1030 46.50 46.92 -1.23
CA HIS A 1030 47.14 48.06 -0.59
C HIS A 1030 48.07 47.65 0.56
N THR A 1031 47.73 46.60 1.31
CA THR A 1031 48.44 46.18 2.52
C THR A 1031 49.24 44.88 2.36
N GLY A 1032 48.93 44.08 1.33
CA GLY A 1032 49.48 42.73 1.16
C GLY A 1032 48.93 41.70 2.15
N HIS A 1033 47.97 42.07 3.00
CA HIS A 1033 47.41 41.16 3.99
C HIS A 1033 46.35 40.21 3.38
N ILE A 1034 46.22 39.03 3.99
CA ILE A 1034 45.14 38.08 3.70
C ILE A 1034 43.81 38.69 4.19
N ALA A 1035 42.96 39.09 3.25
CA ALA A 1035 41.63 39.62 3.55
C ALA A 1035 40.63 38.50 3.85
N GLY A 1036 40.69 37.43 3.04
CA GLY A 1036 39.83 36.26 3.15
C GLY A 1036 40.41 35.06 2.39
N ILE A 1037 39.60 34.01 2.26
CA ILE A 1037 39.89 32.81 1.46
C ILE A 1037 38.65 32.39 0.68
N GLU A 1038 38.82 31.67 -0.42
CA GLU A 1038 37.76 30.95 -1.12
C GLU A 1038 37.90 29.44 -0.92
N SER A 1039 36.77 28.75 -0.70
CA SER A 1039 36.63 27.30 -0.57
C SER A 1039 36.33 26.64 -1.91
N LEU A 1040 37.30 25.88 -2.42
CA LEU A 1040 37.21 25.20 -3.70
C LEU A 1040 37.12 23.68 -3.52
N ALA A 1041 35.98 23.09 -3.86
CA ALA A 1041 35.74 21.66 -3.74
C ALA A 1041 36.67 20.83 -4.65
N ARG A 1042 37.20 19.72 -4.12
CA ARG A 1042 37.96 18.70 -4.85
C ARG A 1042 37.43 17.33 -4.45
N ILE A 1043 37.21 16.46 -5.42
CA ILE A 1043 36.67 15.12 -5.17
C ILE A 1043 37.73 14.09 -5.48
N LYS A 1044 38.02 13.22 -4.51
CA LYS A 1044 38.85 12.03 -4.69
C LYS A 1044 37.97 10.83 -5.02
N SER A 1045 38.29 10.18 -6.12
CA SER A 1045 37.76 8.86 -6.49
C SER A 1045 38.37 7.78 -5.58
N ASP A 1046 37.70 6.62 -5.44
CA ASP A 1046 38.15 5.49 -4.60
C ASP A 1046 39.54 4.95 -5.00
N ASP A 1047 40.00 5.22 -6.23
CA ASP A 1047 41.34 4.89 -6.74
C ASP A 1047 42.42 5.95 -6.38
N GLY A 1048 42.05 7.00 -5.64
CA GLY A 1048 42.92 8.10 -5.23
C GLY A 1048 43.12 9.19 -6.29
N SER A 1049 42.50 9.08 -7.47
CA SER A 1049 42.56 10.12 -8.50
C SER A 1049 41.67 11.31 -8.15
N GLN A 1050 42.09 12.53 -8.52
CA GLN A 1050 41.25 13.73 -8.39
C GLN A 1050 40.38 13.91 -9.64
N ILE A 1051 39.08 14.14 -9.41
CA ILE A 1051 38.12 14.46 -10.46
C ILE A 1051 38.13 15.98 -10.70
N SER A 1052 38.12 16.39 -11.97
CA SER A 1052 38.11 17.82 -12.35
C SER A 1052 36.80 18.50 -11.93
N PRO A 1053 36.85 19.69 -11.28
CA PRO A 1053 35.65 20.49 -11.00
C PRO A 1053 34.79 20.78 -12.23
N ALA A 1054 35.42 21.01 -13.39
CA ALA A 1054 34.71 21.25 -14.65
C ALA A 1054 33.88 20.04 -15.13
N ASP A 1055 34.25 18.82 -14.71
CA ASP A 1055 33.54 17.60 -15.09
C ASP A 1055 32.45 17.23 -14.06
N PHE A 1056 32.73 17.38 -12.76
CA PHE A 1056 31.80 16.94 -11.71
C PHE A 1056 30.76 17.98 -11.31
N ILE A 1057 31.05 19.29 -11.37
CA ILE A 1057 30.08 20.32 -10.92
C ILE A 1057 28.82 20.34 -11.81
N PRO A 1058 28.92 20.40 -13.15
CA PRO A 1058 27.72 20.35 -14.00
C PRO A 1058 26.93 19.04 -13.83
N LEU A 1059 27.64 17.92 -13.67
CA LEU A 1059 27.02 16.62 -13.41
C LEU A 1059 26.27 16.60 -12.06
N ALA A 1060 26.84 17.21 -11.02
CA ALA A 1060 26.23 17.32 -9.71
C ALA A 1060 24.99 18.23 -9.73
N GLU A 1061 25.01 19.31 -10.52
CA GLU A 1061 23.86 20.21 -10.70
C GLU A 1061 22.70 19.53 -11.44
N GLU A 1062 22.96 18.83 -12.55
CA GLU A 1062 21.93 18.08 -13.30
C GLU A 1062 21.31 16.95 -12.45
N THR A 1063 22.15 16.15 -11.78
CA THR A 1063 21.70 14.99 -10.99
C THR A 1063 21.10 15.37 -9.63
N GLY A 1064 21.37 16.60 -9.14
CA GLY A 1064 20.93 17.10 -7.83
C GLY A 1064 21.89 16.79 -6.68
N LEU A 1065 22.97 16.07 -6.94
CA LEU A 1065 24.03 15.75 -5.96
C LEU A 1065 24.78 17.01 -5.47
N ILE A 1066 24.65 18.14 -6.17
CA ILE A 1066 25.23 19.43 -5.76
C ILE A 1066 24.75 19.91 -4.38
N ILE A 1067 23.55 19.50 -3.96
CA ILE A 1067 22.98 19.84 -2.66
C ILE A 1067 23.76 19.14 -1.54
N GLU A 1068 23.99 17.83 -1.66
CA GLU A 1068 24.77 17.03 -0.71
C GLU A 1068 26.25 17.48 -0.70
N LEU A 1069 26.82 17.70 -1.88
CA LEU A 1069 28.19 18.19 -2.05
C LEU A 1069 28.38 19.55 -1.36
N GLY A 1070 27.49 20.50 -1.62
CA GLY A 1070 27.58 21.85 -1.06
C GLY A 1070 27.38 21.88 0.46
N GLU A 1071 26.55 21.00 1.03
CA GLU A 1071 26.48 20.84 2.48
C GLU A 1071 27.81 20.33 3.07
N GLN A 1072 28.45 19.32 2.46
CA GLN A 1072 29.74 18.81 2.92
C GLN A 1072 30.83 19.90 2.83
N VAL A 1073 30.89 20.63 1.71
CA VAL A 1073 31.82 21.75 1.51
C VAL A 1073 31.59 22.85 2.54
N LEU A 1074 30.34 23.23 2.82
CA LEU A 1074 30.01 24.26 3.80
C LEU A 1074 30.43 23.85 5.22
N ARG A 1075 30.14 22.61 5.64
CA ARG A 1075 30.55 22.08 6.96
C ARG A 1075 32.07 22.07 7.12
N GLN A 1076 32.79 21.50 6.15
CA GLN A 1076 34.25 21.42 6.18
C GLN A 1076 34.88 22.82 6.18
N SER A 1077 34.38 23.75 5.36
CA SER A 1077 34.80 25.15 5.34
C SER A 1077 34.62 25.83 6.70
N CYS A 1078 33.48 25.61 7.37
CA CYS A 1078 33.22 26.18 8.69
C CYS A 1078 34.17 25.65 9.77
N GLN A 1079 34.51 24.36 9.71
CA GLN A 1079 35.45 23.70 10.62
C GLN A 1079 36.88 24.22 10.41
N ASP A 1080 37.34 24.30 9.16
CA ASP A 1080 38.70 24.75 8.83
C ASP A 1080 38.88 26.24 9.11
N MET A 1081 37.88 27.08 8.83
CA MET A 1081 37.92 28.51 9.18
C MET A 1081 38.10 28.71 10.70
N ARG A 1082 37.45 27.90 11.54
CA ARG A 1082 37.65 27.91 13.00
C ARG A 1082 39.06 27.50 13.43
N VAL A 1083 39.76 26.70 12.64
CA VAL A 1083 41.18 26.37 12.86
C VAL A 1083 42.06 27.54 12.43
N PHE A 1084 41.82 28.10 11.23
CA PHE A 1084 42.60 29.23 10.71
C PHE A 1084 42.54 30.45 11.62
N MET A 1085 41.38 30.77 12.19
CA MET A 1085 41.17 31.87 13.15
C MET A 1085 42.02 31.80 14.43
N GLN A 1086 42.70 30.69 14.71
CA GLN A 1086 43.60 30.54 15.87
C GLN A 1086 45.01 31.08 15.61
N TYR A 1087 45.37 31.35 14.36
CA TYR A 1087 46.69 31.85 13.98
C TYR A 1087 46.71 33.38 13.84
N PRO A 1088 47.83 34.05 14.20
CA PRO A 1088 48.03 35.46 13.85
C PRO A 1088 47.93 35.65 12.33
N GLY A 1089 47.33 36.75 11.89
CA GLY A 1089 47.15 37.04 10.45
C GLY A 1089 46.15 36.14 9.71
N ALA A 1090 45.27 35.44 10.44
CA ALA A 1090 44.19 34.65 9.87
C ALA A 1090 43.29 35.46 8.90
N PRO A 1091 42.71 34.80 7.87
CA PRO A 1091 41.69 35.41 7.01
C PRO A 1091 40.48 35.89 7.82
N LYS A 1092 39.83 36.97 7.37
CA LYS A 1092 38.64 37.53 8.05
C LYS A 1092 37.35 36.87 7.59
N THR A 1093 37.30 36.42 6.33
CA THR A 1093 36.16 35.72 5.72
C THR A 1093 36.58 34.45 4.97
N ILE A 1094 35.67 33.50 4.88
CA ILE A 1094 35.72 32.32 4.00
C ILE A 1094 34.56 32.40 3.01
N ALA A 1095 34.89 32.36 1.72
CA ALA A 1095 33.95 32.50 0.62
C ALA A 1095 33.59 31.11 0.04
N ILE A 1096 32.30 30.89 -0.19
CA ILE A 1096 31.75 29.58 -0.57
C ILE A 1096 30.77 29.76 -1.72
N ASN A 1097 31.01 29.06 -2.83
CA ASN A 1097 30.15 29.09 -4.00
C ASN A 1097 28.79 28.42 -3.76
N LEU A 1098 27.70 29.07 -4.20
CA LEU A 1098 26.35 28.52 -4.21
C LEU A 1098 25.87 28.24 -5.65
N SER A 1099 25.46 27.00 -5.90
CA SER A 1099 24.85 26.61 -7.18
C SER A 1099 23.43 27.16 -7.37
N ALA A 1100 23.01 27.32 -8.63
CA ALA A 1100 21.64 27.70 -9.01
C ALA A 1100 20.58 26.79 -8.37
N ARG A 1101 20.87 25.49 -8.30
CA ARG A 1101 19.94 24.50 -7.75
C ARG A 1101 19.83 24.58 -6.23
N GLN A 1102 20.91 24.92 -5.52
CA GLN A 1102 20.86 25.16 -4.07
C GLN A 1102 20.18 26.50 -3.75
N PHE A 1103 20.51 27.57 -4.46
CA PHE A 1103 19.98 28.92 -4.18
C PHE A 1103 18.45 29.01 -4.38
N MET A 1104 17.87 28.18 -5.26
CA MET A 1104 16.42 28.04 -5.40
C MET A 1104 15.74 27.22 -4.28
N GLN A 1105 16.50 26.53 -3.43
CA GLN A 1105 15.94 25.78 -2.29
C GLN A 1105 15.41 26.73 -1.23
N SER A 1106 14.14 26.53 -0.87
CA SER A 1106 13.39 27.51 -0.09
C SER A 1106 13.67 27.45 1.42
N GLY A 1107 14.44 26.45 1.86
CA GLY A 1107 14.97 26.33 3.23
C GLY A 1107 16.50 26.50 3.31
N LEU A 1108 17.19 26.97 2.25
CA LEU A 1108 18.65 27.07 2.25
C LEU A 1108 19.17 27.96 3.40
N ALA A 1109 18.48 29.05 3.73
CA ALA A 1109 18.86 29.92 4.84
C ALA A 1109 18.83 29.18 6.20
N LEU A 1110 17.81 28.36 6.46
CA LEU A 1110 17.75 27.51 7.66
C LEU A 1110 18.85 26.46 7.70
N GLN A 1111 19.16 25.85 6.57
CA GLN A 1111 20.22 24.84 6.47
C GLN A 1111 21.57 25.46 6.79
N ILE A 1112 21.87 26.64 6.21
CA ILE A 1112 23.07 27.43 6.51
C ILE A 1112 23.12 27.83 7.98
N GLU A 1113 22.04 28.40 8.54
CA GLU A 1113 21.98 28.80 9.96
C GLU A 1113 22.22 27.60 10.89
N SER A 1114 21.57 26.46 10.60
CA SER A 1114 21.75 25.22 11.35
C SER A 1114 23.19 24.71 11.30
N ILE A 1115 23.85 24.77 10.13
CA ILE A 1115 25.25 24.36 9.97
C ILE A 1115 26.18 25.31 10.73
N LEU A 1116 26.03 26.63 10.57
CA LEU A 1116 26.83 27.63 11.27
C LEU A 1116 26.70 27.51 12.79
N ARG A 1117 25.50 27.20 13.28
CA ARG A 1117 25.21 26.93 14.69
C ARG A 1117 25.85 25.63 15.19
N GLN A 1118 25.76 24.55 14.42
CA GLN A 1118 26.40 23.26 14.75
C GLN A 1118 27.93 23.40 14.80
N GLU A 1119 28.51 24.04 13.78
CA GLU A 1119 29.95 24.26 13.68
C GLU A 1119 30.45 25.43 14.54
N SER A 1120 29.56 26.19 15.20
CA SER A 1120 29.90 27.33 16.07
C SER A 1120 30.73 28.43 15.40
N LEU A 1121 30.52 28.70 14.11
CA LEU A 1121 31.18 29.79 13.37
C LEU A 1121 30.23 31.01 13.28
N PRO A 1122 30.64 32.22 13.71
CA PRO A 1122 29.80 33.41 13.58
C PRO A 1122 29.56 33.78 12.10
N PRO A 1123 28.30 34.05 11.67
CA PRO A 1123 27.92 34.29 10.27
C PRO A 1123 28.80 35.31 9.51
N ARG A 1124 29.23 36.39 10.17
CA ARG A 1124 30.11 37.44 9.61
C ARG A 1124 31.45 36.97 9.01
N HIS A 1125 31.85 35.74 9.32
CA HIS A 1125 33.06 35.13 8.79
C HIS A 1125 32.80 34.33 7.51
N VAL A 1126 31.55 34.13 7.10
CA VAL A 1126 31.18 33.45 5.84
C VAL A 1126 30.69 34.47 4.82
N GLU A 1127 31.12 34.26 3.59
CA GLU A 1127 30.76 34.99 2.37
C GLU A 1127 30.22 33.95 1.38
N PHE A 1128 29.08 34.21 0.74
CA PHE A 1128 28.55 33.33 -0.31
C PHE A 1128 28.70 33.97 -1.67
N GLU A 1129 29.22 33.20 -2.62
CA GLU A 1129 29.46 33.63 -4.00
C GLU A 1129 28.32 33.14 -4.89
N ILE A 1130 27.79 34.07 -5.71
CA ILE A 1130 26.53 33.95 -6.42
C ILE A 1130 26.74 34.44 -7.86
N THR A 1131 26.62 33.57 -8.86
CA THR A 1131 26.83 33.95 -10.27
C THR A 1131 25.72 34.85 -10.82
N GLU A 1132 26.05 35.77 -11.73
CA GLU A 1132 25.09 36.71 -12.34
C GLU A 1132 23.85 36.02 -12.94
N GLY A 1133 24.07 34.92 -13.68
CA GLY A 1133 22.99 34.18 -14.36
C GLY A 1133 21.98 33.53 -13.41
N MET A 1134 22.42 33.13 -12.20
CA MET A 1134 21.54 32.57 -11.17
C MET A 1134 20.48 33.58 -10.74
N VAL A 1135 20.88 34.83 -10.53
CA VAL A 1135 20.05 35.90 -9.97
C VAL A 1135 19.02 36.43 -10.98
N MET A 1136 19.39 36.51 -12.26
CA MET A 1136 18.55 37.10 -13.31
C MET A 1136 17.38 36.21 -13.75
N SER A 1137 17.34 34.94 -13.31
CA SER A 1137 16.28 33.98 -13.64
C SER A 1137 14.94 34.28 -12.94
N ASP A 1138 14.99 34.67 -11.67
CA ASP A 1138 13.85 35.09 -10.83
C ASP A 1138 14.33 36.16 -9.82
N PRO A 1139 14.45 37.44 -10.23
CA PRO A 1139 15.17 38.45 -9.46
C PRO A 1139 14.44 38.87 -8.18
N GLU A 1140 13.11 38.83 -8.13
CA GLU A 1140 12.36 39.18 -6.90
C GLU A 1140 12.55 38.11 -5.82
N ARG A 1141 12.52 36.84 -6.20
CA ARG A 1141 12.78 35.73 -5.28
C ARG A 1141 14.24 35.69 -4.83
N ALA A 1142 15.17 36.00 -5.74
CA ALA A 1142 16.59 36.12 -5.42
C ALA A 1142 16.85 37.23 -4.39
N ILE A 1143 16.22 38.40 -4.53
CA ILE A 1143 16.31 39.49 -3.54
C ILE A 1143 15.88 39.01 -2.15
N ILE A 1144 14.71 38.39 -2.01
CA ILE A 1144 14.20 37.91 -0.71
C ILE A 1144 15.17 36.90 -0.08
N MET A 1145 15.74 35.99 -0.89
CA MET A 1145 16.71 35.01 -0.41
C MET A 1145 18.02 35.67 0.04
N MET A 1146 18.51 36.67 -0.70
CA MET A 1146 19.70 37.44 -0.33
C MET A 1146 19.47 38.30 0.91
N GLU A 1147 18.31 38.93 1.07
CA GLU A 1147 17.92 39.68 2.28
C GLU A 1147 17.95 38.75 3.50
N ASN A 1148 17.38 37.55 3.40
CA ASN A 1148 17.40 36.57 4.50
C ASN A 1148 18.81 36.10 4.88
N LEU A 1149 19.73 35.98 3.92
CA LEU A 1149 21.14 35.67 4.19
C LEU A 1149 21.86 36.88 4.81
N SER A 1150 21.67 38.08 4.27
CA SER A 1150 22.26 39.32 4.78
C SER A 1150 21.81 39.61 6.23
N ASP A 1151 20.52 39.40 6.55
CA ASP A 1151 19.95 39.55 7.90
C ASP A 1151 20.52 38.53 8.90
N MET A 1152 20.94 37.34 8.44
CA MET A 1152 21.71 36.37 9.27
C MET A 1152 23.11 36.89 9.60
N GLY A 1153 23.60 37.86 8.84
CA GLY A 1153 24.93 38.45 8.96
C GLY A 1153 26.03 37.69 8.22
N VAL A 1154 25.69 36.81 7.25
CA VAL A 1154 26.66 36.36 6.25
C VAL A 1154 26.82 37.42 5.17
N LYS A 1155 27.98 37.43 4.50
CA LYS A 1155 28.24 38.34 3.37
C LYS A 1155 27.83 37.73 2.05
N LEU A 1156 27.56 38.57 1.06
CA LEU A 1156 27.21 38.14 -0.29
C LEU A 1156 28.12 38.80 -1.34
N ALA A 1157 28.64 37.97 -2.25
CA ALA A 1157 29.49 38.37 -3.36
C ALA A 1157 28.84 37.97 -4.69
N LEU A 1158 28.81 38.91 -5.65
CA LEU A 1158 28.37 38.63 -7.01
C LEU A 1158 29.56 38.12 -7.85
N ASP A 1159 29.38 37.00 -8.52
CA ASP A 1159 30.42 36.27 -9.25
C ASP A 1159 30.19 36.24 -10.78
N ASP A 1160 31.26 35.98 -11.53
CA ASP A 1160 31.32 35.96 -13.01
C ASP A 1160 30.77 37.24 -13.70
N PHE A 1161 30.89 38.41 -13.05
CA PHE A 1161 30.21 39.63 -13.48
C PHE A 1161 30.71 40.14 -14.84
N GLY A 1162 29.77 40.40 -15.76
CA GLY A 1162 30.04 40.95 -17.09
C GLY A 1162 30.00 39.92 -18.23
N THR A 1163 29.73 38.65 -17.91
CA THR A 1163 29.52 37.58 -18.90
C THR A 1163 28.07 37.54 -19.45
N GLY A 1164 27.12 38.21 -18.77
CA GLY A 1164 25.69 38.21 -19.10
C GLY A 1164 25.07 39.57 -19.49
N TYR A 1165 23.74 39.58 -19.64
CA TYR A 1165 22.95 40.79 -19.90
C TYR A 1165 22.49 41.45 -18.59
N SER A 1166 23.39 42.16 -17.91
CA SER A 1166 23.11 42.75 -16.60
C SER A 1166 22.05 43.86 -16.66
N SER A 1167 20.93 43.68 -15.97
CA SER A 1167 19.99 44.78 -15.73
C SER A 1167 20.43 45.60 -14.51
N LEU A 1168 21.13 46.71 -14.78
CA LEU A 1168 21.59 47.72 -13.79
C LEU A 1168 20.49 48.15 -12.78
N ALA A 1169 19.22 48.09 -13.18
CA ALA A 1169 18.09 48.42 -12.32
C ALA A 1169 17.91 47.45 -11.14
N TYR A 1170 18.25 46.16 -11.33
CA TYR A 1170 18.18 45.15 -10.28
C TYR A 1170 19.46 45.08 -9.44
N LEU A 1171 20.64 45.35 -10.03
CA LEU A 1171 21.91 45.36 -9.29
C LEU A 1171 21.88 46.29 -8.06
N LYS A 1172 21.18 47.43 -8.19
CA LYS A 1172 20.96 48.41 -7.12
C LYS A 1172 20.09 47.89 -5.95
N ARG A 1173 19.35 46.80 -6.15
CA ARG A 1173 18.43 46.21 -5.16
C ARG A 1173 19.01 44.99 -4.44
N PHE A 1174 20.08 44.38 -4.94
CA PHE A 1174 20.68 43.21 -4.30
C PHE A 1174 21.52 43.65 -3.08
N PRO A 1175 21.35 43.02 -1.89
CA PRO A 1175 22.13 43.34 -0.70
C PRO A 1175 23.51 42.65 -0.73
N MET A 1176 24.34 43.03 -1.72
CA MET A 1176 25.70 42.52 -1.91
C MET A 1176 26.73 43.35 -1.13
N ASP A 1177 27.83 42.71 -0.71
CA ASP A 1177 29.01 43.35 -0.12
C ASP A 1177 30.13 43.59 -1.15
N SER A 1178 30.27 42.68 -2.11
CA SER A 1178 31.38 42.64 -3.06
C SER A 1178 30.99 42.14 -4.45
N LEU A 1179 31.83 42.46 -5.43
CA LEU A 1179 31.70 42.08 -6.83
C LEU A 1179 33.04 41.50 -7.31
N LYS A 1180 33.00 40.28 -7.85
CA LYS A 1180 34.15 39.60 -8.45
C LYS A 1180 34.18 39.87 -9.96
N ILE A 1181 35.36 40.23 -10.48
CA ILE A 1181 35.59 40.45 -11.91
C ILE A 1181 36.17 39.17 -12.50
N ASP A 1182 35.44 38.60 -13.46
CA ASP A 1182 35.82 37.38 -14.19
C ASP A 1182 37.23 37.48 -14.81
N LYS A 1183 37.95 36.36 -14.79
CA LYS A 1183 39.33 36.25 -15.28
C LYS A 1183 39.51 36.72 -16.74
N ALA A 1184 38.53 36.53 -17.62
CA ALA A 1184 38.65 36.90 -19.03
C ALA A 1184 38.85 38.41 -19.24
N PHE A 1185 38.41 39.25 -18.31
CA PHE A 1185 38.69 40.70 -18.34
C PHE A 1185 40.08 41.07 -17.77
N ILE A 1186 40.67 40.20 -16.95
CA ILE A 1186 41.95 40.42 -16.25
C ILE A 1186 43.14 39.90 -17.06
N ASP A 1187 42.97 38.82 -17.83
CA ASP A 1187 44.02 38.25 -18.69
C ASP A 1187 44.62 39.29 -19.65
N ASP A 1188 43.78 40.06 -20.35
CA ASP A 1188 44.20 41.07 -21.34
C ASP A 1188 44.32 42.52 -20.80
N ILE A 1189 44.22 42.75 -19.48
CA ILE A 1189 44.25 44.12 -18.91
C ILE A 1189 45.56 44.90 -19.22
N THR A 1190 46.67 44.19 -19.44
CA THR A 1190 47.98 44.78 -19.72
C THR A 1190 48.19 45.08 -21.21
N THR A 1191 47.56 44.31 -22.10
CA THR A 1191 47.69 44.30 -23.56
C THR A 1191 46.60 45.12 -24.25
N SER A 1192 45.36 45.03 -23.76
CA SER A 1192 44.17 45.62 -24.37
C SER A 1192 43.71 46.89 -23.66
N SER A 1193 43.72 47.99 -24.40
CA SER A 1193 43.14 49.27 -23.92
C SER A 1193 41.62 49.21 -23.74
N LYS A 1194 40.94 48.30 -24.45
CA LYS A 1194 39.48 48.12 -24.36
C LYS A 1194 39.12 47.44 -23.04
N ASP A 1195 39.80 46.35 -22.71
CA ASP A 1195 39.45 45.53 -21.55
C ASP A 1195 39.90 46.23 -20.26
N ARG A 1196 41.03 46.95 -20.27
CA ARG A 1196 41.37 47.92 -19.21
C ARG A 1196 40.29 48.99 -19.00
N SER A 1197 39.67 49.49 -20.07
CA SER A 1197 38.57 50.46 -19.96
C SER A 1197 37.28 49.83 -19.43
N MET A 1198 37.03 48.55 -19.73
CA MET A 1198 35.92 47.78 -19.15
C MET A 1198 36.14 47.54 -17.65
N VAL A 1199 37.30 47.03 -17.24
CA VAL A 1199 37.66 46.82 -15.82
C VAL A 1199 37.54 48.13 -15.03
N ALA A 1200 38.07 49.25 -15.55
CA ALA A 1200 37.93 50.56 -14.92
C ALA A 1200 36.45 51.01 -14.80
N SER A 1201 35.60 50.66 -15.77
CA SER A 1201 34.16 50.96 -15.74
C SER A 1201 33.41 50.09 -14.73
N ILE A 1202 33.78 48.81 -14.60
CA ILE A 1202 33.21 47.88 -13.62
C ILE A 1202 33.59 48.32 -12.20
N ILE A 1203 34.86 48.65 -11.94
CA ILE A 1203 35.31 49.18 -10.65
C ILE A 1203 34.58 50.48 -10.30
N GLY A 1204 34.51 51.43 -11.23
CA GLY A 1204 33.77 52.67 -11.03
C GLY A 1204 32.27 52.45 -10.77
N MET A 1205 31.66 51.43 -11.38
CA MET A 1205 30.26 51.05 -11.13
C MET A 1205 30.07 50.46 -9.73
N ALA A 1206 30.93 49.52 -9.33
CA ALA A 1206 30.89 48.88 -8.01
C ALA A 1206 31.03 49.92 -6.88
N HIS A 1207 32.02 50.81 -6.98
CA HIS A 1207 32.23 51.90 -6.01
C HIS A 1207 31.02 52.84 -5.91
N ASN A 1208 30.35 53.15 -7.03
CA ASN A 1208 29.12 53.97 -7.03
C ASN A 1208 27.91 53.26 -6.39
N LEU A 1209 27.94 51.92 -6.28
CA LEU A 1209 26.93 51.13 -5.58
C LEU A 1209 27.33 50.80 -4.14
N GLY A 1210 28.53 51.19 -3.70
CA GLY A 1210 29.08 50.88 -2.37
C GLY A 1210 29.64 49.45 -2.24
N LEU A 1211 29.82 48.75 -3.36
CA LEU A 1211 30.37 47.39 -3.42
C LEU A 1211 31.90 47.45 -3.49
N LYS A 1212 32.57 46.50 -2.85
CA LYS A 1212 34.01 46.29 -2.97
C LYS A 1212 34.36 45.40 -4.16
N VAL A 1213 35.53 45.59 -4.75
CA VAL A 1213 35.94 44.82 -5.93
C VAL A 1213 37.00 43.77 -5.60
N ILE A 1214 36.78 42.58 -6.15
CA ILE A 1214 37.73 41.47 -6.16
C ILE A 1214 38.08 41.19 -7.63
N ALA A 1215 39.35 41.28 -8.03
CA ALA A 1215 39.78 40.88 -9.37
C ALA A 1215 40.39 39.47 -9.37
N GLU A 1216 39.89 38.58 -10.22
CA GLU A 1216 40.30 37.19 -10.31
C GLU A 1216 41.34 36.92 -11.39
N GLY A 1217 41.97 35.74 -11.33
CA GLY A 1217 42.92 35.31 -12.36
C GLY A 1217 44.19 36.15 -12.43
N VAL A 1218 44.56 36.86 -11.36
CA VAL A 1218 45.81 37.64 -11.34
C VAL A 1218 47.02 36.70 -11.31
N GLU A 1219 47.76 36.64 -12.41
CA GLU A 1219 48.89 35.73 -12.62
C GLU A 1219 50.25 36.46 -12.68
N SER A 1220 50.26 37.79 -12.86
CA SER A 1220 51.48 38.58 -13.04
C SER A 1220 51.50 39.90 -12.24
N GLU A 1221 52.71 40.35 -11.90
CA GLU A 1221 52.96 41.63 -11.24
C GLU A 1221 52.46 42.82 -12.06
N ALA A 1222 52.53 42.75 -13.40
CA ALA A 1222 52.02 43.78 -14.29
C ALA A 1222 50.49 43.93 -14.24
N GLN A 1223 49.74 42.83 -14.04
CA GLN A 1223 48.29 42.89 -13.80
C GLN A 1223 48.00 43.54 -12.43
N LEU A 1224 48.75 43.17 -11.38
CA LEU A 1224 48.65 43.76 -10.05
C LEU A 1224 48.89 45.28 -10.07
N GLU A 1225 49.93 45.77 -10.75
CA GLU A 1225 50.19 47.21 -10.86
C GLU A 1225 49.04 47.97 -11.54
N GLN A 1226 48.44 47.41 -12.60
CA GLN A 1226 47.27 48.01 -13.25
C GLN A 1226 46.07 48.06 -12.31
N LEU A 1227 45.74 46.95 -11.64
CA LEU A 1227 44.62 46.87 -10.70
C LEU A 1227 44.79 47.83 -9.51
N LYS A 1228 46.02 47.97 -9.01
CA LYS A 1228 46.38 48.95 -7.97
C LYS A 1228 46.22 50.39 -8.45
N SER A 1229 46.53 50.69 -9.72
CA SER A 1229 46.29 52.01 -10.31
C SER A 1229 44.82 52.33 -10.57
N LEU A 1230 43.96 51.31 -10.62
CA LEU A 1230 42.51 51.42 -10.76
C LEU A 1230 41.77 51.38 -9.41
N GLU A 1231 42.49 51.46 -8.29
CA GLU A 1231 41.93 51.47 -6.91
C GLU A 1231 41.16 50.20 -6.51
N CYS A 1232 41.42 49.05 -7.14
CA CYS A 1232 40.84 47.75 -6.77
C CYS A 1232 41.29 47.33 -5.35
N GLU A 1233 40.36 46.92 -4.48
CA GLU A 1233 40.71 46.61 -3.08
C GLU A 1233 41.30 45.22 -2.89
N TYR A 1234 40.72 44.20 -3.54
CA TYR A 1234 41.09 42.80 -3.37
C TYR A 1234 41.46 42.13 -4.69
N ILE A 1235 42.32 41.12 -4.60
CA ILE A 1235 42.71 40.26 -5.72
C ILE A 1235 42.79 38.79 -5.31
N GLN A 1236 42.61 37.92 -6.31
CA GLN A 1236 42.77 36.48 -6.18
C GLN A 1236 43.40 35.92 -7.46
N GLY A 1237 44.36 35.00 -7.33
CA GLY A 1237 45.03 34.41 -8.48
C GLY A 1237 46.38 33.76 -8.17
N PHE A 1238 46.95 33.12 -9.18
CA PHE A 1238 48.17 32.32 -9.02
C PHE A 1238 49.45 33.14 -8.77
N TYR A 1239 49.40 34.46 -8.93
CA TYR A 1239 50.52 35.34 -8.59
C TYR A 1239 50.92 35.23 -7.11
N TYR A 1240 49.94 35.15 -6.20
CA TYR A 1240 50.19 34.89 -4.77
C TYR A 1240 50.20 33.40 -4.45
N ALA A 1241 49.14 32.69 -4.81
CA ALA A 1241 48.99 31.28 -4.46
C ALA A 1241 47.99 30.54 -5.36
N LYS A 1242 48.29 29.26 -5.61
CA LYS A 1242 47.32 28.30 -6.12
C LYS A 1242 46.44 27.78 -4.96
N PRO A 1243 45.22 27.29 -5.24
CA PRO A 1243 44.40 26.60 -4.24
C PRO A 1243 45.17 25.47 -3.57
N MET A 1244 45.15 25.39 -2.24
CA MET A 1244 45.96 24.47 -1.44
C MET A 1244 45.17 23.81 -0.31
N PRO A 1245 45.54 22.59 0.16
CA PRO A 1245 44.88 21.96 1.31
C PRO A 1245 45.00 22.78 2.60
N ALA A 1246 44.12 22.51 3.58
CA ALA A 1246 44.09 23.18 4.89
C ALA A 1246 45.46 23.24 5.59
N ASP A 1247 46.20 22.12 5.63
CA ASP A 1247 47.52 22.05 6.26
C ASP A 1247 48.55 22.98 5.61
N SER A 1248 48.60 23.00 4.28
CA SER A 1248 49.46 23.90 3.51
C SER A 1248 49.05 25.36 3.68
N PHE A 1249 47.74 25.64 3.80
CA PHE A 1249 47.25 26.98 4.06
C PHE A 1249 47.65 27.49 5.45
N ILE A 1250 47.66 26.63 6.47
CA ILE A 1250 48.16 26.96 7.80
C ILE A 1250 49.66 27.31 7.77
N GLU A 1251 50.48 26.65 6.94
CA GLU A 1251 51.87 27.04 6.71
C GLU A 1251 52.00 28.39 5.99
N PHE A 1252 51.15 28.63 4.97
CA PHE A 1252 51.10 29.88 4.23
C PHE A 1252 50.79 31.09 5.15
N ILE A 1253 49.79 30.99 6.04
CA ILE A 1253 49.47 32.03 7.04
C ILE A 1253 50.70 32.36 7.91
N LYS A 1254 51.42 31.33 8.40
CA LYS A 1254 52.58 31.49 9.29
C LYS A 1254 53.77 32.17 8.59
N GLN A 1255 53.96 31.90 7.30
CA GLN A 1255 55.02 32.55 6.51
C GLN A 1255 54.65 34.01 6.22
N HIS A 1256 53.42 34.28 5.77
CA HIS A 1256 52.93 35.64 5.47
C HIS A 1256 52.77 36.54 6.71
N THR A 1257 52.83 36.00 7.93
CA THR A 1257 52.95 36.81 9.16
C THR A 1257 54.37 37.08 9.61
N ALA A 1258 55.36 36.31 9.15
CA ALA A 1258 56.76 36.54 9.49
C ALA A 1258 57.36 37.70 8.68
N ASP A 1259 57.09 37.75 7.37
CA ASP A 1259 57.70 38.72 6.45
C ASP A 1259 57.19 40.17 6.64
N VAL A 1260 56.08 40.37 7.35
CA VAL A 1260 55.47 41.71 7.56
C VAL A 1260 55.92 42.37 8.87
N VAL A 1261 56.79 41.73 9.65
CA VAL A 1261 57.36 42.32 10.89
C VAL A 1261 58.65 43.11 10.63
N ASP A 1262 59.24 43.00 9.43
CA ASP A 1262 60.54 43.59 9.05
C ASP A 1262 60.45 44.62 7.89
N VAL A 1263 59.35 45.39 7.81
CA VAL A 1263 59.14 46.53 6.88
C VAL A 1263 58.78 47.81 7.63
#